data_AF-A0A955J9B2-F1
#
_entry.id   AF-A0A955J9B2-F1
#
_cell.length_a   1.000
_cell.length_b   1.000
_cell.length_c   1.000
_cell.angle_alpha   90.00
_cell.angle_beta   90.00
_cell.angle_gamma   90.00
#
_symmetry.space_group_name_H-M   'P 1'
#
loop_
_entity.id
_entity.type
_entity.pdbx_description
1 polymer ?
#
loop_
_entity_poly.entity_id
_entity_poly.type
_entity_poly.pdbx_seq_one_letter_code
_entity_poly.pdbx_strand_id
1 'polypeptide(L)'
;MALAALLGAVVAITLWGPRGTSAARLDLIRDWAPDAEIELWEAEWERRAPQHLEIGPPPGSGPVETARFYLSRGSHVLELQRRGDRLTLRTYGVDEQTLGGGWGAVAQGRIHGGRKGAPFANAVATFSWSCLGVRYRQASSGLGRLVFDASGQKLRATYMAFEDFDTWLEADAILDQGQPAPPRGTLQGQVLLPDDAPRLRPDADYGVRIEVVERDGGPIPEALVQVMALDASRVRTDEAGHAEVRFPGSRWPVAVIITAGHPDYRNGDVVAFADDPDVRWMPRGIARGTLRIELDPRPTGDDARYRFVPPHPDHDVDDVMACGTCHVPQYQEWLGSRHARMDDHGHVLYERARHVEAGRDVVGCDGCHRPGHALEPSPEPRGLLDANHCDLCHKIAAVRDVRDDGVLGAFVVARPAPDEPGRPGSIHQVFGTRPDVTYAWMGAVWNPLFGASHLCAGCHQGAGSWREERLPKLATFDEWTRWALAVGPDQAASCQDCHMRAGGSLDADGKPVVQLAWDGLHRTPWQVHAHDFVGVSPLRLGEALAVETTSTHGDGFVEVHVRVTNRGAGHKVPTGTWSKHLVLGVWATQDGQPLALVEGPRAWLDARAGEEAGRDPGDWRRPAGFVFGIAPRSEALAPFRPLDLLGAWGADDVDDTRLEPGATRELVFRFASVADAPAHVDVRWQHRRGALGAGPADAPWQVRSHDPPPALTLGRSVTTSVAGGAR
;
A
#
# COMPACT_ATOMS: atom_id res chain seq x y z
N MET A 1 30.87 -4.68 -16.04
CA MET A 1 30.33 -3.55 -16.85
C MET A 1 29.98 -4.11 -18.22
N ALA A 2 28.79 -3.76 -18.75
CA ALA A 2 28.17 -4.27 -19.99
C ALA A 2 27.35 -5.58 -19.88
N LEU A 3 26.38 -5.63 -18.96
CA LEU A 3 25.17 -6.49 -19.08
C LEU A 3 24.04 -5.95 -18.16
N ALA A 4 23.80 -4.64 -18.21
CA ALA A 4 22.91 -3.93 -17.27
C ALA A 4 21.99 -2.91 -17.97
N ALA A 5 21.55 -3.19 -19.20
CA ALA A 5 20.72 -2.26 -19.99
C ALA A 5 19.63 -2.96 -20.84
N LEU A 6 19.23 -4.18 -20.49
CA LEU A 6 18.18 -4.93 -21.19
C LEU A 6 17.17 -5.45 -20.16
N LEU A 7 15.88 -5.31 -20.49
CA LEU A 7 14.68 -5.91 -19.84
C LEU A 7 13.85 -5.05 -18.85
N GLY A 8 13.88 -3.71 -18.98
CA GLY A 8 12.95 -2.83 -18.26
C GLY A 8 12.03 -1.95 -19.13
N ALA A 9 12.10 -2.04 -20.47
CA ALA A 9 11.67 -0.91 -21.31
C ALA A 9 10.99 -1.26 -22.65
N VAL A 10 10.40 -2.44 -22.82
CA VAL A 10 9.83 -2.86 -24.12
C VAL A 10 8.30 -3.07 -24.12
N VAL A 11 7.62 -2.72 -23.03
CA VAL A 11 6.15 -2.53 -23.03
C VAL A 11 5.75 -1.06 -22.83
N ALA A 12 6.69 -0.15 -22.56
CA ALA A 12 6.38 1.26 -22.21
C ALA A 12 7.04 2.36 -23.08
N ILE A 13 7.73 2.05 -24.18
CA ILE A 13 8.34 3.08 -25.04
C ILE A 13 7.67 3.12 -26.41
N THR A 14 6.57 3.86 -26.51
CA THR A 14 6.18 4.65 -27.72
C THR A 14 5.03 5.65 -27.47
N LEU A 15 4.72 6.05 -26.24
CA LEU A 15 3.47 6.80 -25.95
C LEU A 15 3.62 8.27 -25.54
N TRP A 16 4.79 8.89 -25.67
CA TRP A 16 4.94 10.33 -25.39
C TRP A 16 5.15 11.13 -26.68
N GLY A 17 4.06 11.27 -27.44
CA GLY A 17 3.89 12.28 -28.48
C GLY A 17 2.55 13.01 -28.29
N PRO A 18 2.46 14.32 -28.61
CA PRO A 18 1.24 15.09 -28.39
C PRO A 18 0.12 14.58 -29.30
N ARG A 19 -1.00 14.12 -28.73
CA ARG A 19 -2.33 13.89 -29.35
C ARG A 19 -2.28 13.68 -30.88
N GLY A 20 -1.54 12.66 -31.32
CA GLY A 20 -1.32 12.36 -32.73
C GLY A 20 -2.50 11.62 -33.33
N THR A 21 -2.87 12.01 -34.55
CA THR A 21 -3.94 11.40 -35.36
C THR A 21 -3.77 9.88 -35.54
N SER A 22 -4.89 9.19 -35.76
CA SER A 22 -5.06 7.73 -35.96
C SER A 22 -4.02 7.01 -36.83
N ALA A 23 -3.29 7.71 -37.70
CA ALA A 23 -2.21 7.15 -38.51
C ALA A 23 -0.97 6.69 -37.70
N ALA A 24 -0.64 7.31 -36.57
CA ALA A 24 0.47 6.86 -35.69
C ALA A 24 0.09 5.66 -34.81
N ARG A 25 -1.20 5.28 -34.81
CA ARG A 25 -1.78 4.24 -33.96
C ARG A 25 -1.80 2.86 -34.65
N LEU A 26 -1.46 2.82 -35.95
CA LEU A 26 -1.28 1.60 -36.75
C LEU A 26 0.02 0.83 -36.40
N ASP A 27 0.94 1.43 -35.65
CA ASP A 27 2.16 0.78 -35.14
C ASP A 27 1.89 -0.26 -34.03
N LEU A 28 0.62 -0.41 -33.58
CA LEU A 28 0.18 -1.46 -32.64
C LEU A 28 0.15 -2.87 -33.27
N ILE A 29 0.10 -2.96 -34.60
CA ILE A 29 0.12 -4.26 -35.30
C ILE A 29 1.57 -4.66 -35.54
N ARG A 30 2.12 -5.44 -34.60
CA ARG A 30 3.48 -5.99 -34.71
C ARG A 30 3.54 -7.16 -35.69
N ASP A 31 4.73 -7.34 -36.28
CA ASP A 31 5.07 -8.49 -37.10
C ASP A 31 4.96 -9.81 -36.31
N TRP A 32 4.98 -10.92 -37.03
CA TRP A 32 5.03 -12.27 -36.47
C TRP A 32 6.38 -12.55 -35.80
N ALA A 33 6.36 -13.11 -34.60
CA ALA A 33 7.56 -13.60 -33.95
C ALA A 33 8.14 -14.84 -34.66
N PRO A 34 9.47 -15.08 -34.57
CA PRO A 34 10.09 -16.30 -35.06
C PRO A 34 9.54 -17.54 -34.35
N ASP A 35 9.45 -18.67 -35.06
CA ASP A 35 8.87 -19.92 -34.52
C ASP A 35 9.59 -20.39 -33.25
N ALA A 36 10.92 -20.26 -33.17
CA ALA A 36 11.69 -20.63 -31.98
C ALA A 36 11.35 -19.78 -30.74
N GLU A 37 10.92 -18.53 -30.91
CA GLU A 37 10.45 -17.71 -29.79
C GLU A 37 9.06 -18.18 -29.33
N ILE A 38 8.19 -18.53 -30.27
CA ILE A 38 6.84 -19.03 -29.96
C ILE A 38 6.92 -20.36 -29.23
N GLU A 39 7.74 -21.31 -29.70
CA GLU A 39 7.97 -22.60 -29.04
C GLU A 39 8.45 -22.42 -27.59
N LEU A 40 9.32 -21.44 -27.35
CA LEU A 40 9.75 -21.08 -26.00
C LEU A 40 8.56 -20.59 -25.14
N TRP A 41 7.72 -19.71 -25.70
CA TRP A 41 6.59 -19.13 -24.97
C TRP A 41 5.48 -20.16 -24.70
N GLU A 42 5.27 -21.11 -25.61
CA GLU A 42 4.38 -22.26 -25.39
C GLU A 42 4.88 -23.13 -24.24
N ALA A 43 6.18 -23.43 -24.20
CA ALA A 43 6.77 -24.19 -23.09
C ALA A 43 6.68 -23.44 -21.75
N GLU A 44 6.89 -22.11 -21.74
CA GLU A 44 6.69 -21.29 -20.54
C GLU A 44 5.22 -21.26 -20.10
N TRP A 45 4.30 -21.18 -21.05
CA TRP A 45 2.87 -21.21 -20.81
C TRP A 45 2.43 -22.52 -20.15
N GLU A 46 2.78 -23.67 -20.73
CA GLU A 46 2.44 -24.99 -20.20
C GLU A 46 2.95 -25.19 -18.77
N ARG A 47 4.14 -24.66 -18.47
CA ARG A 47 4.78 -24.77 -17.16
C ARG A 47 4.09 -23.92 -16.07
N ARG A 48 3.62 -22.70 -16.40
CA ARG A 48 3.26 -21.68 -15.40
C ARG A 48 1.78 -21.31 -15.34
N ALA A 49 1.04 -21.44 -16.44
CA ALA A 49 -0.30 -20.85 -16.58
C ALA A 49 -1.49 -21.69 -16.05
N PRO A 50 -1.54 -23.02 -16.27
CA PRO A 50 -2.77 -23.80 -16.07
C PRO A 50 -3.37 -23.70 -14.67
N GLN A 51 -2.53 -23.61 -13.64
CA GLN A 51 -2.93 -23.54 -12.24
C GLN A 51 -3.59 -22.22 -11.81
N HIS A 52 -3.53 -21.17 -12.64
CA HIS A 52 -4.02 -19.83 -12.28
C HIS A 52 -5.23 -19.36 -13.10
N LEU A 53 -5.74 -20.17 -14.04
CA LEU A 53 -6.82 -19.76 -14.96
C LEU A 53 -8.12 -20.54 -14.78
N GLU A 54 -8.24 -21.23 -13.64
CA GLU A 54 -9.46 -21.91 -13.27
C GLU A 54 -10.51 -20.91 -12.80
N ILE A 55 -11.63 -20.85 -13.51
CA ILE A 55 -12.82 -20.11 -13.11
C ILE A 55 -14.01 -21.05 -13.14
N GLY A 56 -14.84 -20.97 -12.10
CA GLY A 56 -16.04 -21.80 -11.99
C GLY A 56 -17.10 -21.44 -13.04
N PRO A 57 -18.12 -22.30 -13.21
CA PRO A 57 -19.27 -21.95 -14.02
C PRO A 57 -20.02 -20.74 -13.45
N PRO A 58 -20.81 -20.04 -14.27
CA PRO A 58 -21.57 -18.91 -13.77
C PRO A 58 -22.52 -19.37 -12.67
N PRO A 59 -22.68 -18.59 -11.59
CA PRO A 59 -23.45 -19.00 -10.42
C PRO A 59 -24.96 -19.09 -10.71
N GLY A 60 -25.71 -19.80 -9.88
CA GLY A 60 -27.18 -19.96 -9.98
C GLY A 60 -27.65 -21.38 -10.29
N SER A 61 -28.95 -21.60 -10.51
CA SER A 61 -29.50 -22.92 -10.86
C SER A 61 -29.73 -23.07 -12.36
N GLY A 62 -29.56 -24.28 -12.90
CA GLY A 62 -29.88 -24.60 -14.31
C GLY A 62 -28.69 -25.14 -15.10
N PRO A 63 -28.91 -25.50 -16.38
CA PRO A 63 -27.84 -26.01 -17.23
C PRO A 63 -26.77 -24.95 -17.48
N VAL A 64 -25.52 -25.40 -17.59
CA VAL A 64 -24.41 -24.57 -18.08
C VAL A 64 -24.27 -24.83 -19.57
N GLU A 65 -24.32 -23.77 -20.35
CA GLU A 65 -24.12 -23.81 -21.78
C GLU A 65 -22.69 -23.36 -22.08
N THR A 66 -21.93 -24.17 -22.80
CA THR A 66 -20.51 -23.92 -23.06
C THR A 66 -20.27 -23.69 -24.54
N ALA A 67 -19.38 -22.75 -24.87
CA ALA A 67 -18.90 -22.54 -26.22
C ALA A 67 -17.41 -22.23 -26.21
N ARG A 68 -16.72 -22.62 -27.29
CA ARG A 68 -15.30 -22.34 -27.50
C ARG A 68 -15.11 -21.62 -28.81
N PHE A 69 -14.27 -20.59 -28.78
CA PHE A 69 -13.90 -19.76 -29.91
C PHE A 69 -12.38 -19.58 -29.91
N TYR A 70 -11.86 -19.10 -31.03
CA TYR A 70 -10.48 -18.63 -31.14
C TYR A 70 -10.48 -17.16 -31.52
N LEU A 71 -9.75 -16.34 -30.77
CA LEU A 71 -9.62 -14.90 -30.94
C LEU A 71 -8.23 -14.54 -31.45
N SER A 72 -8.16 -13.46 -32.24
CA SER A 72 -6.93 -12.75 -32.62
C SER A 72 -5.89 -13.59 -33.37
N ARG A 73 -4.80 -12.95 -33.81
CA ARG A 73 -3.75 -13.58 -34.63
C ARG A 73 -3.08 -14.79 -33.98
N GLY A 74 -2.95 -14.81 -32.65
CA GLY A 74 -2.34 -15.92 -31.91
C GLY A 74 -3.28 -17.08 -31.59
N SER A 75 -4.47 -17.13 -32.20
CA SER A 75 -5.46 -18.19 -31.94
C SER A 75 -5.72 -18.38 -30.44
N HIS A 76 -5.91 -17.27 -29.72
CA HIS A 76 -6.21 -17.31 -28.29
C HIS A 76 -7.52 -18.06 -28.09
N VAL A 77 -7.46 -19.12 -27.31
CA VAL A 77 -8.66 -19.85 -26.91
C VAL A 77 -9.54 -18.91 -26.12
N LEU A 78 -10.83 -18.84 -26.44
CA LEU A 78 -11.86 -18.20 -25.64
C LEU A 78 -12.90 -19.26 -25.29
N GLU A 79 -12.97 -19.63 -24.02
CA GLU A 79 -13.97 -20.54 -23.50
C GLU A 79 -15.01 -19.76 -22.71
N LEU A 80 -16.26 -19.96 -23.08
CA LEU A 80 -17.42 -19.29 -22.51
C LEU A 80 -18.30 -20.30 -21.81
N GLN A 81 -18.80 -19.92 -20.64
CA GLN A 81 -19.84 -20.64 -19.94
C GLN A 81 -20.96 -19.67 -19.61
N ARG A 82 -22.18 -20.03 -19.99
CA ARG A 82 -23.40 -19.26 -19.77
C ARG A 82 -24.35 -20.01 -18.84
N ARG A 83 -24.96 -19.28 -17.90
CA ARG A 83 -26.10 -19.74 -17.10
C ARG A 83 -27.10 -18.60 -16.98
N GLY A 84 -28.23 -18.71 -17.66
CA GLY A 84 -29.23 -17.62 -17.70
C GLY A 84 -28.67 -16.37 -18.37
N ASP A 85 -28.64 -15.25 -17.65
CA ASP A 85 -28.06 -13.97 -18.04
C ASP A 85 -26.61 -13.78 -17.56
N ARG A 86 -26.03 -14.78 -16.89
CA ARG A 86 -24.66 -14.73 -16.33
C ARG A 86 -23.66 -15.41 -17.25
N LEU A 87 -22.46 -14.86 -17.30
CA LEU A 87 -21.33 -15.33 -18.09
C LEU A 87 -20.08 -15.47 -17.23
N THR A 88 -19.36 -16.57 -17.39
CA THR A 88 -17.95 -16.69 -17.01
C THR A 88 -17.19 -17.05 -18.26
N LEU A 89 -15.99 -16.50 -18.38
CA LEU A 89 -15.10 -16.84 -19.48
C LEU A 89 -13.67 -16.91 -19.02
N ARG A 90 -12.90 -17.71 -19.74
CA ARG A 90 -11.45 -17.69 -19.71
C ARG A 90 -10.94 -17.59 -21.14
N THR A 91 -9.90 -16.79 -21.33
CA THR A 91 -9.16 -16.77 -22.58
C THR A 91 -7.70 -16.97 -22.32
N TYR A 92 -7.03 -17.69 -23.21
CA TYR A 92 -5.63 -17.98 -23.05
C TYR A 92 -4.96 -18.37 -24.36
N GLY A 93 -3.65 -18.15 -24.43
CA GLY A 93 -2.85 -18.54 -25.58
C GLY A 93 -1.49 -17.89 -25.56
N VAL A 94 -0.80 -18.02 -26.68
CA VAL A 94 0.46 -17.31 -26.93
C VAL A 94 0.16 -16.21 -27.93
N ASP A 95 0.48 -14.97 -27.56
CA ASP A 95 0.55 -13.90 -28.54
C ASP A 95 1.79 -14.12 -29.42
N GLU A 96 1.56 -14.59 -30.64
CA GLU A 96 2.60 -14.93 -31.63
C GLU A 96 3.20 -13.71 -32.34
N GLN A 97 2.85 -12.50 -31.92
CA GLN A 97 3.45 -11.27 -32.44
C GLN A 97 4.82 -11.00 -31.79
N THR A 98 5.68 -10.23 -32.46
CA THR A 98 6.97 -9.81 -31.92
C THR A 98 6.76 -9.14 -30.55
N LEU A 99 7.55 -9.53 -29.54
CA LEU A 99 7.39 -9.12 -28.13
C LEU A 99 6.09 -9.61 -27.45
N GLY A 100 5.43 -10.63 -28.03
CA GLY A 100 4.30 -11.31 -27.42
C GLY A 100 4.72 -12.28 -26.32
N GLY A 101 3.95 -13.35 -26.12
CA GLY A 101 4.21 -14.36 -25.09
C GLY A 101 2.94 -15.02 -24.58
N GLY A 102 3.10 -15.92 -23.61
CA GLY A 102 1.97 -16.59 -22.97
C GLY A 102 1.12 -15.65 -22.13
N TRP A 103 -0.19 -15.64 -22.40
CA TRP A 103 -1.19 -14.77 -21.78
C TRP A 103 -2.48 -15.51 -21.45
N GLY A 104 -3.04 -15.21 -20.28
CA GLY A 104 -4.32 -15.71 -19.84
C GLY A 104 -5.17 -14.63 -19.21
N ALA A 105 -6.49 -14.72 -19.35
CA ALA A 105 -7.43 -13.85 -18.68
C ALA A 105 -8.70 -14.60 -18.29
N VAL A 106 -9.33 -14.11 -17.23
CA VAL A 106 -10.59 -14.61 -16.69
C VAL A 106 -11.55 -13.44 -16.52
N ALA A 107 -12.83 -13.70 -16.66
CA ALA A 107 -13.85 -12.68 -16.52
C ALA A 107 -15.18 -13.25 -16.04
N GLN A 108 -15.94 -12.37 -15.39
CA GLN A 108 -17.35 -12.56 -15.07
C GLN A 108 -18.14 -11.40 -15.66
N GLY A 109 -19.35 -11.67 -16.13
CA GLY A 109 -20.18 -10.64 -16.75
C GLY A 109 -21.61 -11.07 -17.01
N ARG A 110 -22.30 -10.27 -17.81
CA ARG A 110 -23.69 -10.49 -18.23
C ARG A 110 -23.75 -10.86 -19.69
N ILE A 111 -24.79 -11.59 -20.05
CA ILE A 111 -25.10 -11.95 -21.44
C ILE A 111 -26.61 -11.92 -21.68
N HIS A 112 -27.03 -11.15 -22.67
CA HIS A 112 -28.42 -10.98 -23.08
C HIS A 112 -28.64 -11.61 -24.46
N GLY A 113 -29.89 -11.92 -24.81
CA GLY A 113 -30.23 -12.62 -26.05
C GLY A 113 -30.03 -14.13 -25.95
N GLY A 114 -29.88 -14.81 -27.09
CA GLY A 114 -29.94 -16.26 -27.19
C GLY A 114 -31.35 -16.81 -27.30
N ARG A 115 -31.48 -18.07 -27.71
CA ARG A 115 -32.76 -18.80 -27.77
C ARG A 115 -32.55 -20.28 -27.45
N LYS A 116 -33.64 -20.98 -27.09
CA LYS A 116 -33.59 -22.43 -26.81
C LYS A 116 -32.93 -23.19 -27.96
N GLY A 117 -31.88 -23.96 -27.65
CA GLY A 117 -31.10 -24.74 -28.63
C GLY A 117 -30.03 -23.95 -29.39
N ALA A 118 -29.96 -22.63 -29.23
CA ALA A 118 -28.91 -21.77 -29.77
C ALA A 118 -28.63 -20.63 -28.76
N PRO A 119 -27.99 -20.94 -27.63
CA PRO A 119 -27.92 -20.02 -26.50
C PRO A 119 -27.06 -18.78 -26.74
N PHE A 120 -26.18 -18.80 -27.73
CA PHE A 120 -25.36 -17.65 -28.08
C PHE A 120 -25.91 -16.88 -29.31
N ALA A 121 -27.01 -17.32 -29.93
CA ALA A 121 -27.53 -16.66 -31.13
C ALA A 121 -28.04 -15.24 -30.85
N ASN A 122 -27.52 -14.25 -31.59
CA ASN A 122 -27.75 -12.81 -31.39
C ASN A 122 -27.51 -12.36 -29.94
N ALA A 123 -26.66 -13.07 -29.21
CA ALA A 123 -26.36 -12.70 -27.85
C ALA A 123 -25.39 -11.50 -27.82
N VAL A 124 -25.45 -10.73 -26.73
CA VAL A 124 -24.46 -9.69 -26.44
C VAL A 124 -24.01 -9.89 -25.01
N ALA A 125 -22.71 -10.05 -24.83
CA ALA A 125 -22.08 -10.15 -23.52
C ALA A 125 -21.29 -8.90 -23.19
N THR A 126 -21.31 -8.48 -21.92
CA THR A 126 -20.46 -7.42 -21.36
C THR A 126 -19.81 -7.91 -20.09
N PHE A 127 -18.54 -7.59 -19.89
CA PHE A 127 -17.75 -8.13 -18.78
C PHE A 127 -16.56 -7.24 -18.45
N SER A 128 -16.09 -7.32 -17.22
CA SER A 128 -14.72 -6.92 -16.85
C SER A 128 -13.84 -8.15 -16.86
N TRP A 129 -12.60 -8.00 -17.33
CA TRP A 129 -11.63 -9.08 -17.36
C TRP A 129 -10.40 -8.74 -16.54
N SER A 130 -9.75 -9.77 -16.06
CA SER A 130 -8.47 -9.73 -15.38
C SER A 130 -7.52 -10.64 -16.15
N CYS A 131 -6.33 -10.16 -16.51
CA CYS A 131 -5.31 -10.94 -17.19
C CYS A 131 -4.06 -11.18 -16.33
N LEU A 132 -3.32 -12.22 -16.70
CA LEU A 132 -2.05 -12.64 -16.14
C LEU A 132 -1.12 -12.99 -17.31
N GLY A 133 -0.07 -12.18 -17.47
CA GLY A 133 1.01 -12.40 -18.42
C GLY A 133 2.08 -13.30 -17.82
N VAL A 134 2.29 -14.47 -18.42
CA VAL A 134 3.14 -15.54 -17.88
C VAL A 134 4.62 -15.29 -18.11
N ARG A 135 4.95 -14.71 -19.27
CA ARG A 135 6.32 -14.39 -19.66
C ARG A 135 6.86 -13.19 -18.88
N TYR A 136 6.11 -12.10 -18.89
CA TYR A 136 6.54 -10.83 -18.31
C TYR A 136 6.18 -10.69 -16.84
N ARG A 137 5.46 -11.66 -16.26
CA ARG A 137 4.88 -11.57 -14.91
C ARG A 137 4.16 -10.23 -14.76
N GLN A 138 3.19 -10.01 -15.63
CA GLN A 138 2.39 -8.79 -15.64
C GLN A 138 0.95 -9.16 -15.31
N ALA A 139 0.23 -8.25 -14.67
CA ALA A 139 -1.21 -8.32 -14.57
C ALA A 139 -1.79 -7.20 -15.43
N SER A 140 -3.08 -7.24 -15.68
CA SER A 140 -3.87 -6.08 -16.08
C SER A 140 -5.35 -6.42 -15.93
N SER A 141 -6.19 -5.40 -15.99
CA SER A 141 -7.62 -5.60 -16.10
C SER A 141 -8.16 -4.83 -17.30
N GLY A 142 -9.43 -5.04 -17.59
CA GLY A 142 -10.07 -4.37 -18.69
C GLY A 142 -11.57 -4.61 -18.70
N LEU A 143 -12.19 -4.14 -19.77
CA LEU A 143 -13.56 -4.46 -20.10
C LEU A 143 -13.64 -5.10 -21.47
N GLY A 144 -14.72 -5.83 -21.71
CA GLY A 144 -14.98 -6.45 -22.98
C GLY A 144 -16.46 -6.55 -23.29
N ARG A 145 -16.73 -6.70 -24.58
CA ARG A 145 -18.04 -6.96 -25.16
C ARG A 145 -17.91 -8.03 -26.23
N LEU A 146 -18.78 -9.04 -26.20
CA LEU A 146 -18.90 -10.01 -27.29
C LEU A 146 -20.25 -9.84 -27.96
N VAL A 147 -20.26 -9.67 -29.28
CA VAL A 147 -21.48 -9.59 -30.08
C VAL A 147 -21.53 -10.82 -30.98
N PHE A 148 -22.50 -11.68 -30.74
CA PHE A 148 -22.66 -12.93 -31.49
C PHE A 148 -23.57 -12.75 -32.69
N ASP A 149 -23.28 -13.47 -33.76
CA ASP A 149 -24.09 -13.47 -34.97
C ASP A 149 -25.44 -14.22 -34.77
N ALA A 150 -26.26 -14.22 -35.81
CA ALA A 150 -27.59 -14.85 -35.77
C ALA A 150 -27.56 -16.36 -35.53
N SER A 151 -26.43 -17.02 -35.81
CA SER A 151 -26.23 -18.44 -35.57
C SER A 151 -25.67 -18.74 -34.18
N GLY A 152 -25.02 -17.77 -33.53
CA GLY A 152 -24.24 -17.95 -32.31
C GLY A 152 -22.91 -18.66 -32.56
N GLN A 153 -22.51 -18.81 -33.83
CA GLN A 153 -21.30 -19.52 -34.25
C GLN A 153 -20.16 -18.56 -34.63
N LYS A 154 -20.43 -17.27 -34.72
CA LYS A 154 -19.38 -16.25 -34.87
C LYS A 154 -19.63 -15.16 -33.87
N LEU A 155 -18.56 -14.52 -33.43
CA LEU A 155 -18.67 -13.34 -32.61
C LEU A 155 -17.63 -12.30 -33.02
N ARG A 156 -17.96 -11.05 -32.72
CA ARG A 156 -17.00 -9.96 -32.66
C ARG A 156 -16.74 -9.63 -31.20
N ALA A 157 -15.48 -9.66 -30.80
CA ALA A 157 -15.05 -9.23 -29.48
C ALA A 157 -14.50 -7.81 -29.57
N THR A 158 -14.98 -6.92 -28.71
CA THR A 158 -14.39 -5.61 -28.43
C THR A 158 -13.83 -5.66 -27.02
N TYR A 159 -12.56 -5.36 -26.81
CA TYR A 159 -11.99 -5.29 -25.46
C TYR A 159 -11.05 -4.10 -25.32
N MET A 160 -10.89 -3.65 -24.09
CA MET A 160 -10.04 -2.53 -23.72
C MET A 160 -9.08 -2.99 -22.65
N ALA A 161 -7.79 -2.87 -22.92
CA ALA A 161 -6.73 -2.92 -21.92
C ALA A 161 -6.47 -1.50 -21.43
N PHE A 162 -6.24 -1.34 -20.14
CA PHE A 162 -6.32 -0.01 -19.56
C PHE A 162 -5.06 0.86 -19.70
N GLU A 163 -4.00 0.45 -20.39
CA GLU A 163 -2.73 1.24 -20.43
C GLU A 163 -2.86 2.65 -21.05
N ASP A 164 -3.88 2.92 -21.88
CA ASP A 164 -4.02 4.19 -22.62
C ASP A 164 -5.44 4.82 -22.64
N PHE A 165 -6.45 4.23 -22.01
CA PHE A 165 -7.88 4.62 -22.03
C PHE A 165 -8.58 4.79 -23.40
N ASP A 166 -7.83 5.00 -24.47
CA ASP A 166 -8.31 5.43 -25.76
C ASP A 166 -8.07 4.39 -26.86
N THR A 167 -7.58 3.21 -26.47
CA THR A 167 -7.25 2.10 -27.37
C THR A 167 -8.23 0.95 -27.15
N TRP A 168 -9.02 0.69 -28.17
CA TRP A 168 -10.06 -0.33 -28.21
C TRP A 168 -9.67 -1.36 -29.22
N LEU A 169 -9.70 -2.63 -28.85
CA LEU A 169 -9.26 -3.70 -29.72
C LEU A 169 -10.48 -4.52 -30.14
N GLU A 170 -10.70 -4.60 -31.44
CA GLU A 170 -11.62 -5.56 -32.04
C GLU A 170 -10.87 -6.82 -32.47
N ALA A 171 -11.49 -7.97 -32.23
CA ALA A 171 -11.07 -9.26 -32.76
C ALA A 171 -12.29 -10.04 -33.24
N ASP A 172 -12.15 -10.72 -34.37
CA ASP A 172 -13.15 -11.68 -34.85
C ASP A 172 -12.85 -13.08 -34.29
N ALA A 173 -13.91 -13.85 -34.05
CA ALA A 173 -13.81 -15.24 -33.62
C ALA A 173 -14.62 -16.18 -34.52
N ILE A 174 -14.20 -17.44 -34.55
CA ILE A 174 -14.84 -18.53 -35.27
C ILE A 174 -15.29 -19.60 -34.25
N LEU A 175 -16.48 -20.18 -34.44
CA LEU A 175 -16.97 -21.34 -33.68
C LEU A 175 -16.05 -22.52 -33.88
N ASP A 176 -15.74 -23.20 -32.78
CA ASP A 176 -15.18 -24.54 -32.88
C ASP A 176 -15.75 -25.52 -31.84
N GLN A 177 -16.40 -26.57 -32.34
CA GLN A 177 -16.57 -27.82 -31.62
C GLN A 177 -15.78 -28.93 -32.33
N GLY A 178 -14.69 -29.37 -31.70
CA GLY A 178 -13.96 -30.57 -32.09
C GLY A 178 -12.96 -30.43 -33.25
N GLN A 179 -12.67 -29.22 -33.73
CA GLN A 179 -11.57 -28.94 -34.65
C GLN A 179 -10.31 -28.47 -33.87
N PRO A 180 -9.11 -28.56 -34.48
CA PRO A 180 -7.90 -27.98 -33.92
C PRO A 180 -7.88 -26.45 -34.05
N ALA A 181 -6.97 -25.79 -33.33
CA ALA A 181 -6.75 -24.35 -33.44
C ALA A 181 -6.58 -23.90 -34.91
N PRO A 182 -7.15 -22.76 -35.31
CA PRO A 182 -7.07 -22.31 -36.69
C PRO A 182 -5.61 -22.02 -37.07
N PRO A 183 -5.23 -22.23 -38.34
CA PRO A 183 -3.86 -21.95 -38.80
C PRO A 183 -3.46 -20.49 -38.55
N ARG A 184 -2.17 -20.28 -38.28
CA ARG A 184 -1.57 -18.95 -38.13
C ARG A 184 -1.97 -18.00 -39.26
N GLY A 185 -2.42 -16.80 -38.89
CA GLY A 185 -2.86 -15.76 -39.84
C GLY A 185 -4.28 -15.90 -40.38
N THR A 186 -5.05 -16.91 -39.93
CA THR A 186 -6.47 -17.04 -40.29
C THR A 186 -7.35 -16.01 -39.58
N LEU A 187 -6.98 -15.62 -38.37
CA LEU A 187 -7.75 -14.70 -37.54
C LEU A 187 -7.25 -13.26 -37.73
N GLN A 188 -8.20 -12.32 -37.81
CA GLN A 188 -7.87 -10.89 -37.88
C GLN A 188 -7.39 -10.41 -36.49
N GLY A 189 -6.37 -9.54 -36.51
CA GLY A 189 -5.68 -9.07 -35.31
C GLY A 189 -6.41 -7.94 -34.59
N GLN A 190 -5.75 -7.41 -33.57
CA GLN A 190 -6.14 -6.21 -32.81
C GLN A 190 -6.36 -5.01 -33.74
N VAL A 191 -7.61 -4.71 -34.09
CA VAL A 191 -7.96 -3.50 -34.86
C VAL A 191 -8.49 -2.44 -33.91
N LEU A 192 -8.08 -1.19 -34.12
CA LEU A 192 -8.62 -0.07 -33.36
C LEU A 192 -10.10 0.15 -33.69
N LEU A 193 -10.95 0.38 -32.67
CA LEU A 193 -12.34 0.78 -32.93
C LEU A 193 -12.35 1.99 -33.88
N PRO A 194 -13.22 1.99 -34.89
CA PRO A 194 -13.37 3.14 -35.76
C PRO A 194 -13.89 4.37 -34.99
N ASP A 195 -13.60 5.56 -35.53
CA ASP A 195 -13.93 6.86 -34.88
C ASP A 195 -15.44 7.07 -34.68
N ASP A 196 -16.27 6.38 -35.46
CA ASP A 196 -17.73 6.45 -35.44
C ASP A 196 -18.40 5.51 -34.43
N ALA A 197 -17.61 4.75 -33.66
CA ALA A 197 -18.13 3.92 -32.59
C ALA A 197 -18.98 4.75 -31.59
N PRO A 198 -20.09 4.19 -31.06
CA PRO A 198 -20.97 4.91 -30.15
C PRO A 198 -20.23 5.48 -28.95
N ARG A 199 -20.48 6.77 -28.66
CA ARG A 199 -19.83 7.48 -27.57
C ARG A 199 -20.78 8.35 -26.74
N LEU A 200 -20.57 8.36 -25.42
CA LEU A 200 -21.08 9.38 -24.53
C LEU A 200 -20.46 10.73 -24.89
N ARG A 201 -21.29 11.77 -24.86
CA ARG A 201 -20.84 13.15 -25.12
C ARG A 201 -19.84 13.62 -24.06
N PRO A 202 -18.64 14.09 -24.45
CA PRO A 202 -17.63 14.56 -23.49
C PRO A 202 -18.05 15.80 -22.70
N ASP A 203 -18.92 16.64 -23.25
CA ASP A 203 -19.40 17.91 -22.68
C ASP A 203 -20.63 17.76 -21.77
N ALA A 204 -21.01 16.53 -21.42
CA ALA A 204 -22.20 16.24 -20.64
C ALA A 204 -21.91 15.36 -19.43
N ASP A 205 -22.68 15.59 -18.37
CA ASP A 205 -22.73 14.69 -17.21
C ASP A 205 -23.84 13.66 -17.39
N TYR A 206 -23.62 12.47 -16.84
CA TYR A 206 -24.56 11.37 -16.84
C TYR A 206 -24.80 10.92 -15.41
N GLY A 207 -26.00 10.42 -15.14
CA GLY A 207 -26.24 9.61 -13.96
C GLY A 207 -26.98 8.32 -14.30
N VAL A 208 -26.87 7.33 -13.42
CA VAL A 208 -27.51 6.02 -13.59
C VAL A 208 -27.90 5.47 -12.23
N ARG A 209 -29.06 4.78 -12.20
CA ARG A 209 -29.51 4.07 -11.00
C ARG A 209 -28.81 2.73 -10.91
N ILE A 210 -28.33 2.43 -9.71
CA ILE A 210 -27.66 1.19 -9.36
C ILE A 210 -28.50 0.45 -8.33
N GLU A 211 -28.66 -0.85 -8.51
CA GLU A 211 -29.15 -1.80 -7.51
C GLU A 211 -27.96 -2.68 -7.08
N VAL A 212 -27.67 -2.73 -5.78
CA VAL A 212 -26.64 -3.61 -5.21
C VAL A 212 -27.31 -4.67 -4.36
N VAL A 213 -27.02 -5.93 -4.69
CA VAL A 213 -27.64 -7.10 -4.05
C VAL A 213 -26.61 -8.16 -3.73
N GLU A 214 -26.91 -8.99 -2.74
CA GLU A 214 -26.19 -10.22 -2.51
C GLU A 214 -26.48 -11.21 -3.64
N ARG A 215 -25.46 -11.95 -4.08
CA ARG A 215 -25.60 -12.98 -5.09
C ARG A 215 -26.54 -14.07 -4.60
N ASP A 216 -27.76 -14.07 -5.14
CA ASP A 216 -28.90 -14.93 -4.77
C ASP A 216 -29.57 -14.55 -3.43
N GLY A 217 -29.28 -13.36 -2.90
CA GLY A 217 -29.84 -12.81 -1.67
C GLY A 217 -30.64 -11.51 -1.88
N GLY A 218 -30.74 -10.73 -0.80
CA GLY A 218 -31.49 -9.48 -0.75
C GLY A 218 -30.69 -8.22 -1.13
N PRO A 219 -31.29 -7.03 -1.00
CA PRO A 219 -30.58 -5.76 -1.17
C PRO A 219 -29.47 -5.60 -0.13
N ILE A 220 -28.37 -4.94 -0.53
CA ILE A 220 -27.25 -4.61 0.37
C ILE A 220 -27.28 -3.11 0.67
N PRO A 221 -27.70 -2.70 1.89
CA PRO A 221 -27.62 -1.30 2.31
C PRO A 221 -26.18 -0.88 2.58
N GLU A 222 -25.92 0.43 2.57
CA GLU A 222 -24.62 1.01 2.93
C GLU A 222 -23.42 0.53 2.08
N ALA A 223 -23.66 -0.14 0.95
CA ALA A 223 -22.64 -0.49 -0.02
C ALA A 223 -22.11 0.78 -0.68
N LEU A 224 -20.78 0.91 -0.76
CA LEU A 224 -20.11 2.04 -1.37
C LEU A 224 -20.04 1.82 -2.88
N VAL A 225 -20.84 2.56 -3.64
CA VAL A 225 -20.89 2.52 -5.11
C VAL A 225 -20.02 3.62 -5.69
N GLN A 226 -19.23 3.29 -6.71
CA GLN A 226 -18.28 4.20 -7.34
C GLN A 226 -18.09 3.88 -8.82
N VAL A 227 -18.03 4.92 -9.67
CA VAL A 227 -17.43 4.81 -11.00
C VAL A 227 -15.93 4.62 -10.84
N MET A 228 -15.38 3.56 -11.44
CA MET A 228 -14.01 3.13 -11.22
C MET A 228 -13.00 4.29 -11.39
N ALA A 229 -12.04 4.41 -10.47
CA ALA A 229 -11.06 5.50 -10.38
C ALA A 229 -11.61 6.94 -10.22
N LEU A 230 -12.92 7.14 -10.07
CA LEU A 230 -13.54 8.46 -9.85
C LEU A 230 -14.13 8.60 -8.44
N ASP A 231 -13.29 8.96 -7.46
CA ASP A 231 -13.71 9.07 -6.05
C ASP A 231 -14.85 10.09 -5.84
N ALA A 232 -14.92 11.14 -6.67
CA ALA A 232 -15.99 12.13 -6.63
C ALA A 232 -17.40 11.58 -6.97
N SER A 233 -17.47 10.37 -7.52
CA SER A 233 -18.73 9.69 -7.83
C SER A 233 -19.26 8.82 -6.67
N ARG A 234 -18.51 8.70 -5.56
CA ARG A 234 -18.85 7.80 -4.45
C ARG A 234 -20.19 8.15 -3.83
N VAL A 235 -21.05 7.14 -3.72
CA VAL A 235 -22.36 7.21 -3.06
C VAL A 235 -22.61 5.92 -2.29
N ARG A 236 -23.49 5.96 -1.28
CA ARG A 236 -23.90 4.78 -0.51
C ARG A 236 -25.29 4.33 -0.96
N THR A 237 -25.55 3.03 -0.93
CA THR A 237 -26.88 2.49 -1.15
C THR A 237 -27.81 2.76 0.03
N ASP A 238 -29.09 2.96 -0.27
CA ASP A 238 -30.15 3.04 0.74
C ASP A 238 -30.55 1.64 1.28
N GLU A 239 -31.54 1.58 2.17
CA GLU A 239 -32.10 0.34 2.74
C GLU A 239 -32.60 -0.67 1.69
N ALA A 240 -32.95 -0.19 0.50
CA ALA A 240 -33.40 -1.03 -0.62
C ALA A 240 -32.24 -1.40 -1.55
N GLY A 241 -30.99 -1.11 -1.19
CA GLY A 241 -29.82 -1.41 -2.00
C GLY A 241 -29.66 -0.50 -3.22
N HIS A 242 -30.36 0.64 -3.27
CA HIS A 242 -30.33 1.53 -4.42
C HIS A 242 -29.38 2.71 -4.22
N ALA A 243 -28.70 3.10 -5.30
CA ALA A 243 -27.91 4.33 -5.36
C ALA A 243 -28.05 5.03 -6.71
N GLU A 244 -27.77 6.33 -6.75
CA GLU A 244 -27.63 7.10 -7.99
C GLU A 244 -26.20 7.59 -8.10
N VAL A 245 -25.47 7.13 -9.11
CA VAL A 245 -24.09 7.54 -9.36
C VAL A 245 -24.03 8.51 -10.54
N ARG A 246 -23.14 9.51 -10.46
CA ARG A 246 -22.96 10.55 -11.47
C ARG A 246 -21.50 10.65 -11.93
N PHE A 247 -21.30 10.93 -13.22
CA PHE A 247 -19.98 11.05 -13.82
C PHE A 247 -20.00 11.89 -15.11
N PRO A 248 -18.88 12.54 -15.46
CA PRO A 248 -18.75 13.25 -16.73
C PRO A 248 -18.48 12.27 -17.88
N GLY A 249 -19.12 12.47 -19.03
CA GLY A 249 -18.92 11.63 -20.21
C GLY A 249 -17.52 11.71 -20.80
N SER A 250 -16.77 12.79 -20.53
CA SER A 250 -15.38 12.96 -20.96
C SER A 250 -14.42 11.91 -20.40
N ARG A 251 -14.78 11.27 -19.28
CA ARG A 251 -13.94 10.25 -18.64
C ARG A 251 -14.14 8.86 -19.23
N TRP A 252 -15.31 8.61 -19.82
CA TRP A 252 -15.79 7.28 -20.20
C TRP A 252 -16.54 7.33 -21.53
N PRO A 253 -15.84 7.65 -22.63
CA PRO A 253 -16.52 7.97 -23.87
C PRO A 253 -17.26 6.77 -24.46
N VAL A 254 -16.85 5.51 -24.24
CA VAL A 254 -17.46 4.35 -24.93
C VAL A 254 -18.06 3.33 -23.97
N ALA A 255 -17.53 3.19 -22.75
CA ALA A 255 -18.10 2.35 -21.71
C ALA A 255 -17.73 2.90 -20.33
N VAL A 256 -18.55 2.58 -19.33
CA VAL A 256 -18.32 2.91 -17.93
C VAL A 256 -18.29 1.62 -17.10
N ILE A 257 -17.39 1.56 -16.12
CA ILE A 257 -17.40 0.53 -15.08
C ILE A 257 -17.85 1.16 -13.77
N ILE A 258 -18.88 0.55 -13.19
CA ILE A 258 -19.44 0.95 -11.90
C ILE A 258 -19.24 -0.21 -10.95
N THR A 259 -18.69 0.10 -9.80
CA THR A 259 -18.23 -0.86 -8.80
C THR A 259 -19.01 -0.65 -7.51
N ALA A 260 -19.12 -1.70 -6.70
CA ALA A 260 -19.60 -1.61 -5.34
C ALA A 260 -18.72 -2.44 -4.40
N GLY A 261 -18.47 -1.89 -3.22
CA GLY A 261 -17.76 -2.57 -2.13
C GLY A 261 -18.51 -2.44 -0.81
N HIS A 262 -18.43 -3.48 0.02
CA HIS A 262 -19.01 -3.54 1.35
C HIS A 262 -18.13 -4.41 2.25
N PRO A 263 -17.98 -4.15 3.56
CA PRO A 263 -17.03 -4.86 4.42
C PRO A 263 -17.29 -6.37 4.54
N ASP A 264 -18.52 -6.80 4.28
CA ASP A 264 -18.95 -8.20 4.37
C ASP A 264 -19.01 -8.93 3.02
N TYR A 265 -18.71 -8.22 1.92
CA TYR A 265 -18.78 -8.79 0.58
C TYR A 265 -17.52 -8.47 -0.21
N ARG A 266 -17.20 -9.33 -1.16
CA ARG A 266 -16.16 -9.03 -2.15
C ARG A 266 -16.67 -7.95 -3.09
N ASN A 267 -15.77 -7.07 -3.49
CA ASN A 267 -16.07 -6.02 -4.43
C ASN A 267 -16.57 -6.63 -5.74
N GLY A 268 -17.55 -5.98 -6.36
CA GLY A 268 -18.12 -6.39 -7.63
C GLY A 268 -18.30 -5.19 -8.56
N ASP A 269 -18.54 -5.48 -9.83
CA ASP A 269 -18.73 -4.47 -10.87
C ASP A 269 -19.85 -4.80 -11.85
N VAL A 270 -20.23 -3.78 -12.60
CA VAL A 270 -21.05 -3.86 -13.79
C VAL A 270 -20.45 -2.96 -14.87
N VAL A 271 -20.42 -3.47 -16.10
CA VAL A 271 -19.93 -2.75 -17.28
C VAL A 271 -21.13 -2.38 -18.16
N ALA A 272 -21.20 -1.12 -18.55
CA ALA A 272 -22.22 -0.62 -19.48
C ALA A 272 -21.58 0.19 -20.61
N PHE A 273 -21.89 -0.17 -21.85
CA PHE A 273 -21.42 0.54 -23.04
C PHE A 273 -22.31 1.73 -23.39
N ALA A 274 -21.80 2.67 -24.20
CA ALA A 274 -22.54 3.86 -24.63
C ALA A 274 -23.78 3.52 -25.48
N ASP A 275 -23.78 2.34 -26.10
CA ASP A 275 -24.87 1.75 -26.88
C ASP A 275 -25.53 0.54 -26.20
N ASP A 276 -25.34 0.40 -24.88
CA ASP A 276 -25.93 -0.69 -24.11
C ASP A 276 -27.46 -0.72 -24.27
N PRO A 277 -28.06 -1.86 -24.67
CA PRO A 277 -29.50 -1.94 -24.92
C PRO A 277 -30.35 -1.76 -23.66
N ASP A 278 -29.80 -2.06 -22.48
CA ASP A 278 -30.52 -1.99 -21.20
C ASP A 278 -30.40 -0.61 -20.54
N VAL A 279 -29.54 0.25 -21.06
CA VAL A 279 -29.31 1.61 -20.53
C VAL A 279 -29.43 2.67 -21.61
N ARG A 280 -30.50 3.45 -21.56
CA ARG A 280 -30.64 4.64 -22.39
C ARG A 280 -30.03 5.85 -21.70
N TRP A 281 -28.80 6.19 -22.06
CA TRP A 281 -28.07 7.35 -21.55
C TRP A 281 -28.78 8.67 -21.86
N MET A 282 -28.82 9.58 -20.88
CA MET A 282 -29.46 10.88 -20.99
C MET A 282 -28.45 11.98 -20.63
N PRO A 283 -28.00 12.80 -21.59
CA PRO A 283 -27.11 13.94 -21.29
C PRO A 283 -27.75 14.86 -20.25
N ARG A 284 -27.01 15.16 -19.18
CA ARG A 284 -27.43 15.97 -18.03
C ARG A 284 -28.63 15.38 -17.25
N GLY A 285 -28.84 14.07 -17.34
CA GLY A 285 -29.97 13.40 -16.69
C GLY A 285 -29.61 12.00 -16.19
N ILE A 286 -30.61 11.34 -15.64
CA ILE A 286 -30.52 9.94 -15.21
C ILE A 286 -30.94 9.04 -16.36
N ALA A 287 -30.11 8.06 -16.66
CA ALA A 287 -30.38 7.07 -17.69
C ALA A 287 -31.71 6.36 -17.42
N ARG A 288 -32.41 5.96 -18.49
CA ARG A 288 -33.54 5.03 -18.34
C ARG A 288 -32.98 3.62 -18.30
N GLY A 289 -33.28 2.91 -17.23
CA GLY A 289 -32.68 1.61 -16.89
C GLY A 289 -32.10 1.67 -15.47
N THR A 290 -31.80 0.49 -14.93
CA THR A 290 -31.11 0.31 -13.65
C THR A 290 -30.05 -0.75 -13.89
N LEU A 291 -28.80 -0.45 -13.51
CA LEU A 291 -27.73 -1.44 -13.56
C LEU A 291 -27.67 -2.18 -12.22
N ARG A 292 -27.41 -3.49 -12.28
CA ARG A 292 -27.38 -4.35 -11.09
C ARG A 292 -25.96 -4.87 -10.84
N ILE A 293 -25.45 -4.63 -9.63
CA ILE A 293 -24.18 -5.16 -9.14
C ILE A 293 -24.49 -6.26 -8.12
N GLU A 294 -23.94 -7.46 -8.35
CA GLU A 294 -24.09 -8.60 -7.44
C GLU A 294 -22.80 -8.83 -6.68
N LEU A 295 -22.88 -8.81 -5.34
CA LEU A 295 -21.73 -9.04 -4.48
C LEU A 295 -21.77 -10.45 -3.87
N ASP A 296 -20.61 -11.10 -3.85
CA ASP A 296 -20.42 -12.38 -3.17
C ASP A 296 -20.11 -12.13 -1.69
N PRO A 297 -20.78 -12.81 -0.73
CA PRO A 297 -20.36 -12.81 0.66
C PRO A 297 -18.88 -13.19 0.76
N ARG A 298 -18.13 -12.48 1.61
CA ARG A 298 -16.72 -12.82 1.83
C ARG A 298 -16.59 -13.98 2.83
N PRO A 299 -15.62 -14.88 2.65
CA PRO A 299 -15.18 -15.76 3.73
C PRO A 299 -14.78 -14.97 4.99
N THR A 300 -15.35 -15.37 6.12
CA THR A 300 -15.06 -14.76 7.44
C THR A 300 -14.13 -15.61 8.30
N GLY A 301 -13.89 -16.87 7.91
CA GLY A 301 -13.01 -17.80 8.61
C GLY A 301 -11.53 -17.45 8.49
N ASP A 302 -10.75 -18.04 9.39
CA ASP A 302 -9.29 -18.06 9.36
C ASP A 302 -8.80 -19.49 9.13
N ASP A 303 -8.70 -19.91 7.88
CA ASP A 303 -8.29 -21.29 7.55
C ASP A 303 -6.77 -21.45 7.68
N ALA A 304 -6.34 -22.25 8.65
CA ALA A 304 -4.92 -22.53 8.90
C ALA A 304 -4.20 -23.28 7.76
N ARG A 305 -4.93 -23.83 6.79
CA ARG A 305 -4.37 -24.44 5.58
C ARG A 305 -3.93 -23.41 4.55
N TYR A 306 -4.46 -22.19 4.63
CA TYR A 306 -4.03 -21.08 3.76
C TYR A 306 -2.55 -20.80 3.98
N ARG A 307 -1.81 -20.79 2.89
CA ARG A 307 -0.39 -20.44 2.86
C ARG A 307 -0.27 -19.01 2.38
N PHE A 308 0.46 -18.19 3.13
CA PHE A 308 0.66 -16.80 2.72
C PHE A 308 1.33 -16.71 1.35
N VAL A 309 0.82 -15.81 0.52
CA VAL A 309 1.42 -15.53 -0.79
C VAL A 309 2.68 -14.70 -0.61
N PRO A 310 3.82 -15.11 -1.21
CA PRO A 310 5.05 -14.38 -1.08
C PRO A 310 4.95 -12.99 -1.71
N PRO A 311 5.52 -11.95 -1.07
CA PRO A 311 5.60 -10.63 -1.69
C PRO A 311 6.67 -10.59 -2.79
N HIS A 312 7.69 -11.45 -2.73
CA HIS A 312 8.86 -11.43 -3.62
C HIS A 312 8.58 -12.15 -4.96
N PRO A 313 8.71 -11.46 -6.11
CA PRO A 313 8.45 -12.05 -7.43
C PRO A 313 9.33 -13.24 -7.81
N ASP A 314 10.57 -13.29 -7.33
CA ASP A 314 11.50 -14.41 -7.60
C ASP A 314 11.52 -15.49 -6.51
N HIS A 315 10.52 -15.52 -5.61
CA HIS A 315 10.44 -16.58 -4.60
C HIS A 315 10.33 -17.97 -5.24
N ASP A 316 9.51 -18.07 -6.29
CA ASP A 316 9.39 -19.24 -7.14
C ASP A 316 9.42 -18.76 -8.60
N VAL A 317 10.30 -19.36 -9.40
CA VAL A 317 10.47 -18.92 -10.80
C VAL A 317 9.27 -19.30 -11.68
N ASP A 318 8.47 -20.27 -11.23
CA ASP A 318 7.31 -20.79 -11.92
C ASP A 318 5.98 -20.30 -11.34
N ASP A 319 5.98 -19.73 -10.14
CA ASP A 319 4.84 -18.96 -9.64
C ASP A 319 4.87 -17.55 -10.22
N VAL A 320 3.75 -17.14 -10.79
CA VAL A 320 3.55 -15.80 -11.35
C VAL A 320 2.74 -14.91 -10.40
N MET A 321 2.20 -15.47 -9.31
CA MET A 321 1.27 -14.83 -8.39
C MET A 321 1.92 -14.34 -7.10
N ALA A 322 2.96 -13.49 -7.21
CA ALA A 322 3.49 -12.74 -6.07
C ALA A 322 2.96 -11.30 -6.04
N CYS A 323 2.85 -10.70 -4.85
CA CYS A 323 2.32 -9.33 -4.72
C CYS A 323 3.17 -8.32 -5.51
N GLY A 324 4.50 -8.42 -5.39
CA GLY A 324 5.45 -7.55 -6.08
C GLY A 324 5.49 -7.73 -7.60
N THR A 325 4.86 -8.78 -8.14
CA THR A 325 4.71 -8.96 -9.59
C THR A 325 3.84 -7.84 -10.17
N CYS A 326 2.77 -7.49 -9.46
CA CYS A 326 1.78 -6.52 -9.93
C CYS A 326 1.93 -5.15 -9.26
N HIS A 327 2.44 -5.12 -8.03
CA HIS A 327 2.59 -3.93 -7.19
C HIS A 327 4.07 -3.53 -7.05
N VAL A 328 4.77 -3.40 -8.18
CA VAL A 328 6.24 -3.20 -8.19
C VAL A 328 6.68 -2.00 -7.34
N PRO A 329 6.10 -0.77 -7.47
CA PRO A 329 6.54 0.36 -6.67
C PRO A 329 6.35 0.14 -5.16
N GLN A 330 5.16 -0.32 -4.75
CA GLN A 330 4.84 -0.56 -3.35
C GLN A 330 5.69 -1.69 -2.76
N TYR A 331 6.00 -2.71 -3.55
CA TYR A 331 6.91 -3.77 -3.15
C TYR A 331 8.32 -3.25 -2.86
N GLN A 332 8.87 -2.37 -3.72
CA GLN A 332 10.20 -1.78 -3.48
C GLN A 332 10.22 -0.86 -2.26
N GLU A 333 9.17 -0.05 -2.09
CA GLU A 333 8.97 0.78 -0.90
C GLU A 333 8.94 -0.07 0.37
N TRP A 334 8.13 -1.12 0.38
CA TRP A 334 8.02 -2.05 1.50
C TRP A 334 9.34 -2.78 1.76
N LEU A 335 10.04 -3.25 0.74
CA LEU A 335 11.30 -3.98 0.85
C LEU A 335 12.41 -3.13 1.51
N GLY A 336 12.38 -1.81 1.26
CA GLY A 336 13.23 -0.81 1.89
C GLY A 336 12.77 -0.39 3.29
N SER A 337 11.54 -0.70 3.66
CA SER A 337 10.96 -0.36 4.96
C SER A 337 11.45 -1.27 6.09
N ARG A 338 11.18 -0.84 7.32
CA ARG A 338 11.44 -1.67 8.51
C ARG A 338 10.42 -2.79 8.68
N HIS A 339 9.21 -2.67 8.11
CA HIS A 339 8.19 -3.71 8.23
C HIS A 339 8.63 -5.03 7.56
N ALA A 340 9.30 -4.93 6.40
CA ALA A 340 9.84 -6.09 5.70
C ALA A 340 10.94 -6.82 6.50
N ARG A 341 11.70 -6.10 7.33
CA ARG A 341 12.93 -6.61 7.98
C ARG A 341 12.87 -6.65 9.51
N MET A 342 11.69 -6.47 10.10
CA MET A 342 11.58 -6.32 11.56
C MET A 342 11.92 -7.57 12.35
N ASP A 343 11.90 -8.76 11.74
CA ASP A 343 12.38 -10.01 12.34
C ASP A 343 13.90 -9.99 12.60
N ASP A 344 14.68 -9.50 11.64
CA ASP A 344 16.16 -9.45 11.73
C ASP A 344 16.70 -8.14 12.34
N HIS A 345 15.84 -7.32 12.95
CA HIS A 345 16.29 -6.03 13.50
C HIS A 345 17.11 -6.25 14.79
N GLY A 346 18.34 -5.72 14.83
CA GLY A 346 19.31 -6.01 15.91
C GLY A 346 18.81 -5.75 17.34
N HIS A 347 18.06 -4.67 17.54
CA HIS A 347 17.44 -4.35 18.84
C HIS A 347 16.40 -5.40 19.28
N VAL A 348 15.61 -5.92 18.33
CA VAL A 348 14.54 -6.88 18.60
C VAL A 348 15.15 -8.23 18.97
N LEU A 349 16.13 -8.67 18.19
CA LEU A 349 16.89 -9.90 18.47
C LEU A 349 17.60 -9.84 19.83
N TYR A 350 18.18 -8.68 20.16
CA TYR A 350 18.80 -8.43 21.46
C TYR A 350 17.80 -8.54 22.61
N GLU A 351 16.67 -7.85 22.53
CA GLU A 351 15.63 -7.92 23.56
C GLU A 351 15.06 -9.33 23.70
N ARG A 352 14.80 -10.01 22.58
CA ARG A 352 14.33 -11.39 22.54
C ARG A 352 15.29 -12.33 23.27
N ALA A 353 16.59 -12.25 22.98
CA ALA A 353 17.61 -13.06 23.66
C ALA A 353 17.61 -12.82 25.17
N ARG A 354 17.45 -11.57 25.59
CA ARG A 354 17.42 -11.19 27.01
C ARG A 354 16.15 -11.64 27.73
N HIS A 355 15.00 -11.63 27.05
CA HIS A 355 13.78 -12.25 27.55
C HIS A 355 13.96 -13.75 27.79
N VAL A 356 14.60 -14.47 26.84
CA VAL A 356 14.93 -15.89 26.98
C VAL A 356 15.90 -16.13 28.15
N GLU A 357 16.99 -15.37 28.24
CA GLU A 357 17.95 -15.44 29.36
C GLU A 357 17.26 -15.21 30.72
N ALA A 358 16.25 -14.34 30.76
CA ALA A 358 15.45 -14.05 31.95
C ALA A 358 14.32 -15.07 32.21
N GLY A 359 14.22 -16.15 31.43
CA GLY A 359 13.18 -17.17 31.54
C GLY A 359 11.76 -16.66 31.23
N ARG A 360 11.64 -15.57 30.46
CA ARG A 360 10.36 -15.00 30.04
C ARG A 360 9.96 -15.53 28.67
N ASP A 361 8.65 -15.65 28.46
CA ASP A 361 8.11 -15.97 27.15
C ASP A 361 8.35 -14.82 26.15
N VAL A 362 8.69 -15.17 24.92
CA VAL A 362 8.93 -14.28 23.78
C VAL A 362 7.85 -14.39 22.72
N VAL A 363 6.82 -15.22 22.92
CA VAL A 363 5.69 -15.36 21.99
C VAL A 363 5.07 -14.00 21.65
N GLY A 364 4.93 -13.09 22.62
CA GLY A 364 4.46 -11.72 22.37
C GLY A 364 5.33 -10.89 21.41
N CYS A 365 6.64 -11.18 21.30
CA CYS A 365 7.50 -10.55 20.29
C CYS A 365 7.11 -11.01 18.88
N ASP A 366 6.85 -12.31 18.70
CA ASP A 366 6.54 -12.89 17.40
C ASP A 366 5.19 -12.37 16.86
N GLY A 367 4.24 -12.02 17.75
CA GLY A 367 2.96 -11.41 17.37
C GLY A 367 3.08 -10.09 16.62
N CYS A 368 4.16 -9.33 16.84
CA CYS A 368 4.42 -8.06 16.15
C CYS A 368 5.61 -8.13 15.19
N HIS A 369 6.67 -8.86 15.53
CA HIS A 369 7.94 -8.87 14.78
C HIS A 369 8.10 -10.05 13.83
N ARG A 370 7.34 -11.15 14.04
CA ARG A 370 7.28 -12.30 13.13
C ARG A 370 5.84 -12.75 12.87
N PRO A 371 4.93 -11.85 12.49
CA PRO A 371 3.50 -12.16 12.50
C PRO A 371 3.12 -13.25 11.49
N GLY A 372 3.84 -13.37 10.36
CA GLY A 372 3.64 -14.46 9.40
C GLY A 372 3.96 -15.82 10.04
N HIS A 373 5.10 -15.90 10.73
CA HIS A 373 5.52 -17.09 11.48
C HIS A 373 4.58 -17.42 12.65
N ALA A 374 4.07 -16.40 13.36
CA ALA A 374 3.15 -16.61 14.47
C ALA A 374 1.83 -17.27 14.04
N LEU A 375 1.34 -16.95 12.82
CA LEU A 375 0.13 -17.52 12.23
C LEU A 375 0.37 -18.80 11.42
N GLU A 376 1.59 -18.97 10.88
CA GLU A 376 2.02 -20.13 10.11
C GLU A 376 3.42 -20.60 10.56
N PRO A 377 3.55 -21.26 11.74
CA PRO A 377 4.85 -21.65 12.25
C PRO A 377 5.59 -22.64 11.32
N SER A 378 6.86 -22.34 11.05
CA SER A 378 7.76 -23.14 10.21
C SER A 378 9.09 -23.36 10.94
N PRO A 379 9.65 -24.58 10.95
CA PRO A 379 10.94 -24.85 11.61
C PRO A 379 12.11 -24.14 10.93
N GLU A 380 12.01 -23.89 9.63
CA GLU A 380 12.97 -23.11 8.86
C GLU A 380 12.50 -21.64 8.76
N PRO A 381 13.33 -20.66 9.15
CA PRO A 381 13.02 -19.23 8.97
C PRO A 381 12.94 -18.87 7.49
N ARG A 382 11.88 -18.16 7.09
CA ARG A 382 11.64 -17.79 5.68
C ARG A 382 11.89 -16.31 5.39
N GLY A 383 12.74 -15.67 6.20
CA GLY A 383 13.16 -14.28 6.00
C GLY A 383 11.98 -13.31 5.94
N LEU A 384 11.83 -12.61 4.81
CA LEU A 384 10.77 -11.60 4.63
C LEU A 384 9.33 -12.15 4.75
N LEU A 385 9.13 -13.46 4.56
CA LEU A 385 7.82 -14.11 4.73
C LEU A 385 7.42 -14.24 6.20
N ASP A 386 8.38 -14.32 7.11
CA ASP A 386 8.08 -14.41 8.54
C ASP A 386 7.77 -13.03 9.13
N ALA A 387 8.23 -11.94 8.49
CA ALA A 387 8.00 -10.56 8.88
C ALA A 387 6.56 -10.08 8.55
N ASN A 388 6.35 -8.76 8.51
CA ASN A 388 5.08 -8.16 8.08
C ASN A 388 5.18 -7.96 6.57
N HIS A 389 4.41 -8.74 5.82
CA HIS A 389 4.37 -8.72 4.37
C HIS A 389 2.98 -8.36 3.85
N CYS A 390 2.89 -8.11 2.54
CA CYS A 390 1.68 -7.63 1.86
C CYS A 390 0.45 -8.49 2.21
N ASP A 391 0.52 -9.79 1.96
CA ASP A 391 -0.64 -10.68 2.18
C ASP A 391 -1.09 -10.70 3.64
N LEU A 392 -0.19 -10.68 4.63
CA LEU A 392 -0.57 -10.64 6.04
C LEU A 392 -1.32 -9.35 6.40
N CYS A 393 -0.74 -8.18 6.08
CA CYS A 393 -1.39 -6.89 6.32
C CYS A 393 -2.77 -6.84 5.67
N HIS A 394 -2.86 -7.31 4.42
CA HIS A 394 -4.09 -7.33 3.63
C HIS A 394 -5.06 -8.48 3.98
N LYS A 395 -4.77 -9.28 5.01
CA LYS A 395 -5.67 -10.29 5.57
C LYS A 395 -6.25 -9.90 6.94
N ILE A 396 -5.87 -8.74 7.48
CA ILE A 396 -6.45 -8.20 8.73
C ILE A 396 -7.87 -7.68 8.44
N ALA A 397 -8.88 -8.39 8.94
CA ALA A 397 -10.28 -8.04 8.76
C ALA A 397 -10.77 -7.03 9.81
N ALA A 398 -10.29 -7.15 11.05
CA ALA A 398 -10.66 -6.27 12.15
C ALA A 398 -9.55 -6.16 13.19
N VAL A 399 -9.68 -5.18 14.09
CA VAL A 399 -8.88 -5.04 15.30
C VAL A 399 -9.81 -5.23 16.48
N ARG A 400 -9.57 -6.28 17.27
CA ARG A 400 -10.41 -6.71 18.40
C ARG A 400 -10.10 -5.93 19.66
N ASP A 401 -8.84 -5.94 20.09
CA ASP A 401 -8.35 -5.20 21.25
C ASP A 401 -6.94 -4.68 20.98
N VAL A 402 -6.80 -3.36 20.89
CA VAL A 402 -5.51 -2.69 20.65
C VAL A 402 -4.51 -2.91 21.80
N ARG A 403 -4.92 -3.48 22.93
CA ARG A 403 -4.01 -3.80 24.05
C ARG A 403 -3.34 -5.16 23.90
N ASP A 404 -3.86 -6.05 23.04
CA ASP A 404 -3.29 -7.35 22.70
C ASP A 404 -2.08 -7.23 21.76
N ASP A 405 -1.26 -8.28 21.70
CA ASP A 405 -0.01 -8.27 20.93
C ASP A 405 -0.26 -8.72 19.48
N GLY A 406 -0.47 -7.77 18.56
CA GLY A 406 -0.49 -8.01 17.11
C GLY A 406 -1.40 -9.17 16.69
N VAL A 407 -0.85 -10.11 15.93
CA VAL A 407 -1.62 -11.28 15.43
C VAL A 407 -1.97 -12.31 16.52
N LEU A 408 -1.47 -12.15 17.74
CA LEU A 408 -1.75 -13.06 18.86
C LEU A 408 -2.95 -12.63 19.72
N GLY A 409 -3.65 -11.57 19.33
CA GLY A 409 -4.94 -11.22 19.95
C GLY A 409 -5.54 -9.89 19.51
N ALA A 410 -4.72 -8.96 19.01
CA ALA A 410 -5.22 -7.65 18.58
C ALA A 410 -5.92 -7.74 17.23
N PHE A 411 -5.38 -8.52 16.30
CA PHE A 411 -5.95 -8.67 14.96
C PHE A 411 -6.94 -9.83 14.87
N VAL A 412 -7.99 -9.61 14.09
CA VAL A 412 -8.79 -10.68 13.49
C VAL A 412 -8.30 -10.83 12.06
N VAL A 413 -7.69 -11.97 11.75
CA VAL A 413 -7.22 -12.32 10.41
C VAL A 413 -8.29 -13.18 9.73
N ALA A 414 -8.51 -12.97 8.43
CA ALA A 414 -9.47 -13.75 7.66
C ALA A 414 -8.81 -14.37 6.41
N ARG A 415 -8.20 -15.55 6.60
CA ARG A 415 -7.64 -16.38 5.53
C ARG A 415 -8.71 -17.30 4.92
N PRO A 416 -8.96 -17.24 3.60
CA PRO A 416 -9.92 -18.13 2.97
C PRO A 416 -9.40 -19.57 2.89
N ALA A 417 -10.31 -20.51 2.70
CA ALA A 417 -9.95 -21.90 2.45
C ALA A 417 -9.17 -22.02 1.12
N PRO A 418 -8.04 -22.75 1.07
CA PRO A 418 -7.24 -22.87 -0.15
C PRO A 418 -7.95 -23.64 -1.28
N ASP A 419 -8.97 -24.42 -0.92
CA ASP A 419 -9.82 -25.20 -1.82
C ASP A 419 -11.14 -24.51 -2.14
N GLU A 420 -11.26 -23.20 -1.90
CA GLU A 420 -12.47 -22.44 -2.24
C GLU A 420 -12.75 -22.54 -3.76
N PRO A 421 -13.85 -23.20 -4.17
CA PRO A 421 -14.08 -23.48 -5.57
C PRO A 421 -14.47 -22.21 -6.34
N GLY A 422 -13.99 -22.11 -7.59
CA GLY A 422 -14.45 -21.11 -8.55
C GLY A 422 -13.73 -19.77 -8.50
N ARG A 423 -12.62 -19.66 -7.77
CA ARG A 423 -11.74 -18.48 -7.74
C ARG A 423 -10.38 -18.82 -8.34
N PRO A 424 -9.82 -17.95 -9.20
CA PRO A 424 -8.52 -18.18 -9.81
C PRO A 424 -7.38 -17.70 -8.89
N GLY A 425 -6.25 -18.42 -8.90
CA GLY A 425 -4.99 -18.04 -8.24
C GLY A 425 -4.86 -18.44 -6.77
N SER A 426 -3.87 -17.84 -6.09
CA SER A 426 -3.48 -18.16 -4.72
C SER A 426 -3.71 -17.03 -3.71
N ILE A 427 -3.91 -15.78 -4.17
CA ILE A 427 -3.99 -14.57 -3.30
C ILE A 427 -5.29 -14.49 -2.51
N HIS A 428 -6.39 -15.00 -3.07
CA HIS A 428 -7.76 -15.05 -2.53
C HIS A 428 -8.06 -14.14 -1.31
N GLN A 429 -8.94 -13.15 -1.50
CA GLN A 429 -9.42 -12.20 -0.48
C GLN A 429 -8.33 -11.28 0.08
N VAL A 430 -8.31 -10.03 -0.38
CA VAL A 430 -7.47 -8.97 0.21
C VAL A 430 -8.31 -7.79 0.62
N PHE A 431 -8.06 -7.24 1.80
CA PHE A 431 -8.76 -6.06 2.30
C PHE A 431 -8.05 -4.78 1.88
N GLY A 432 -8.79 -3.71 1.60
CA GLY A 432 -8.20 -2.42 1.25
C GLY A 432 -9.19 -1.26 1.28
N THR A 433 -8.70 -0.04 1.06
CA THR A 433 -9.52 1.19 1.14
C THR A 433 -10.43 1.43 -0.07
N ARG A 434 -10.37 0.58 -1.10
CA ARG A 434 -10.92 0.84 -2.43
C ARG A 434 -12.09 -0.09 -2.75
N PRO A 435 -13.31 0.45 -2.97
CA PRO A 435 -14.47 -0.35 -3.40
C PRO A 435 -14.41 -0.72 -4.88
N ASP A 436 -13.50 -0.09 -5.62
CA ASP A 436 -13.41 -0.15 -7.07
C ASP A 436 -12.24 -1.01 -7.57
N VAL A 437 -11.75 -1.92 -6.73
CA VAL A 437 -10.79 -2.96 -7.11
C VAL A 437 -11.57 -4.26 -7.26
N THR A 438 -11.74 -4.75 -8.50
CA THR A 438 -12.50 -5.98 -8.80
C THR A 438 -11.68 -7.04 -9.53
N TYR A 439 -10.34 -6.90 -9.50
CA TYR A 439 -9.41 -7.85 -10.11
C TYR A 439 -9.63 -9.29 -9.57
N ALA A 440 -9.89 -10.24 -10.48
CA ALA A 440 -10.47 -11.53 -10.15
C ALA A 440 -9.62 -12.36 -9.17
N TRP A 441 -8.29 -12.36 -9.33
CA TRP A 441 -7.35 -13.12 -8.50
C TRP A 441 -7.16 -12.56 -7.09
N MET A 442 -7.46 -11.28 -6.87
CA MET A 442 -7.33 -10.65 -5.55
C MET A 442 -8.53 -10.96 -4.67
N GLY A 443 -9.73 -11.04 -5.26
CA GLY A 443 -10.98 -11.13 -4.50
C GLY A 443 -11.11 -10.00 -3.49
N ALA A 444 -10.78 -8.77 -3.91
CA ALA A 444 -10.66 -7.63 -3.02
C ALA A 444 -11.96 -7.33 -2.26
N VAL A 445 -11.82 -6.88 -1.02
CA VAL A 445 -12.90 -6.47 -0.13
C VAL A 445 -12.61 -5.05 0.34
N TRP A 446 -13.54 -4.14 0.11
CA TRP A 446 -13.48 -2.82 0.72
C TRP A 446 -13.59 -2.92 2.24
N ASN A 447 -12.61 -2.39 2.96
CA ASN A 447 -12.62 -2.35 4.41
C ASN A 447 -12.16 -0.96 4.91
N PRO A 448 -13.04 -0.20 5.61
CA PRO A 448 -12.69 1.13 6.10
C PRO A 448 -11.56 1.12 7.13
N LEU A 449 -11.27 -0.02 7.77
CA LEU A 449 -10.13 -0.18 8.68
C LEU A 449 -8.80 0.25 8.03
N PHE A 450 -8.63 0.02 6.73
CA PHE A 450 -7.39 0.34 6.01
C PHE A 450 -7.17 1.86 5.84
N GLY A 451 -8.20 2.67 6.06
CA GLY A 451 -8.11 4.14 6.13
C GLY A 451 -8.08 4.68 7.57
N ALA A 452 -7.99 3.81 8.58
CA ALA A 452 -8.05 4.20 9.99
C ALA A 452 -6.77 3.83 10.74
N SER A 453 -6.33 4.70 11.66
CA SER A 453 -5.18 4.46 12.54
C SER A 453 -5.27 3.17 13.36
N HIS A 454 -6.49 2.66 13.57
CA HIS A 454 -6.75 1.41 14.30
C HIS A 454 -6.02 0.22 13.69
N LEU A 455 -5.85 0.15 12.36
CA LEU A 455 -5.09 -0.93 11.72
C LEU A 455 -3.65 -0.99 12.28
N CYS A 456 -3.01 0.17 12.41
CA CYS A 456 -1.65 0.27 12.94
C CYS A 456 -1.60 -0.03 14.44
N ALA A 457 -2.69 0.28 15.16
CA ALA A 457 -2.78 0.13 16.61
C ALA A 457 -2.51 -1.29 17.09
N GLY A 458 -2.90 -2.32 16.33
CA GLY A 458 -2.67 -3.72 16.75
C GLY A 458 -1.20 -4.10 16.97
N CYS A 459 -0.24 -3.40 16.35
CA CYS A 459 1.19 -3.55 16.65
C CYS A 459 1.83 -2.32 17.32
N HIS A 460 1.23 -1.13 17.15
CA HIS A 460 1.79 0.14 17.66
C HIS A 460 1.19 0.59 19.00
N GLN A 461 0.34 -0.24 19.60
CA GLN A 461 -0.19 -0.14 20.95
C GLN A 461 0.04 -1.46 21.66
N GLY A 462 0.48 -1.38 22.92
CA GLY A 462 0.77 -2.59 23.70
C GLY A 462 2.07 -3.27 23.26
N ALA A 463 2.86 -3.69 24.24
CA ALA A 463 3.95 -4.63 24.03
C ALA A 463 4.16 -5.34 25.35
N GLY A 464 3.39 -6.41 25.55
CA GLY A 464 3.53 -7.33 26.67
C GLY A 464 2.30 -7.42 27.58
N SER A 465 1.99 -8.67 27.94
CA SER A 465 0.98 -9.18 28.87
C SER A 465 1.07 -8.70 30.34
N TRP A 466 1.71 -7.58 30.64
CA TRP A 466 2.03 -7.11 32.00
C TRP A 466 1.04 -6.05 32.51
N ARG A 467 -0.24 -6.25 32.22
CA ARG A 467 -1.26 -5.20 32.01
C ARG A 467 -1.71 -4.38 33.20
N GLU A 468 -1.48 -4.77 34.44
CA GLU A 468 -2.27 -4.18 35.53
C GLU A 468 -1.56 -3.10 36.35
N GLU A 469 -0.23 -2.96 36.27
CA GLU A 469 0.52 -1.99 37.12
C GLU A 469 1.74 -1.32 36.45
N ARG A 470 1.94 -1.47 35.14
CA ARG A 470 3.21 -1.10 34.45
C ARG A 470 2.96 -0.16 33.27
N LEU A 471 3.91 0.75 32.99
CA LEU A 471 3.94 1.57 31.79
C LEU A 471 3.91 0.66 30.55
N PRO A 472 3.12 0.98 29.51
CA PRO A 472 3.18 0.28 28.25
C PRO A 472 4.51 0.54 27.54
N LYS A 473 5.14 -0.52 27.02
CA LYS A 473 6.36 -0.41 26.22
C LYS A 473 6.12 0.31 24.89
N LEU A 474 4.90 0.22 24.35
CA LEU A 474 4.41 0.97 23.21
C LEU A 474 3.05 1.59 23.58
N ALA A 475 2.94 2.91 23.46
CA ALA A 475 1.73 3.67 23.74
C ALA A 475 1.39 4.68 22.61
N THR A 476 1.91 4.44 21.41
CA THR A 476 1.82 5.40 20.29
C THR A 476 0.38 5.69 19.92
N PHE A 477 -0.47 4.67 19.90
CA PHE A 477 -1.88 4.84 19.56
C PHE A 477 -2.66 5.56 20.65
N ASP A 478 -2.37 5.32 21.94
CA ASP A 478 -2.98 6.07 23.03
C ASP A 478 -2.53 7.54 23.04
N GLU A 479 -1.26 7.82 22.73
CA GLU A 479 -0.76 9.18 22.51
C GLU A 479 -1.53 9.87 21.38
N TRP A 480 -1.68 9.20 20.23
CA TRP A 480 -2.45 9.69 19.10
C TRP A 480 -3.93 9.87 19.41
N THR A 481 -4.56 8.92 20.10
CA THR A 481 -5.98 8.97 20.44
C THR A 481 -6.29 10.16 21.33
N ARG A 482 -5.45 10.44 22.33
CA ARG A 482 -5.60 11.63 23.19
C ARG A 482 -5.56 12.92 22.37
N TRP A 483 -4.63 13.03 21.41
CA TRP A 483 -4.56 14.18 20.51
C TRP A 483 -5.75 14.27 19.56
N ALA A 484 -6.11 13.16 18.91
CA ALA A 484 -7.23 13.09 17.97
C ALA A 484 -8.55 13.49 18.62
N LEU A 485 -8.79 13.05 19.87
CA LEU A 485 -9.93 13.47 20.67
C LEU A 485 -9.90 14.98 21.01
N ALA A 486 -8.72 15.55 21.23
CA ALA A 486 -8.58 16.96 21.58
C ALA A 486 -8.79 17.90 20.38
N VAL A 487 -8.34 17.52 19.18
CA VAL A 487 -8.50 18.34 17.96
C VAL A 487 -9.79 18.06 17.19
N GLY A 488 -10.43 16.92 17.46
CA GLY A 488 -11.64 16.47 16.78
C GLY A 488 -11.36 15.75 15.46
N PRO A 489 -12.34 14.97 14.96
CA PRO A 489 -12.16 14.07 13.82
C PRO A 489 -11.79 14.78 12.51
N ASP A 490 -12.22 16.04 12.32
CA ASP A 490 -11.94 16.80 11.10
C ASP A 490 -10.48 17.28 11.00
N GLN A 491 -9.77 17.35 12.14
CA GLN A 491 -8.37 17.79 12.22
C GLN A 491 -7.41 16.64 12.54
N ALA A 492 -7.93 15.51 13.01
CA ALA A 492 -7.15 14.34 13.40
C ALA A 492 -6.71 13.53 12.17
N ALA A 493 -5.54 13.84 11.63
CA ALA A 493 -4.88 13.01 10.62
C ALA A 493 -4.66 11.57 11.14
N SER A 494 -4.95 10.60 10.28
CA SER A 494 -4.67 9.18 10.52
C SER A 494 -3.17 8.88 10.47
N CYS A 495 -2.76 7.72 11.00
CA CYS A 495 -1.39 7.24 10.86
C CYS A 495 -0.98 7.17 9.38
N GLN A 496 -1.89 6.69 8.52
CA GLN A 496 -1.69 6.52 7.09
C GLN A 496 -1.47 7.86 6.36
N ASP A 497 -2.14 8.95 6.76
CA ASP A 497 -1.99 10.25 6.12
C ASP A 497 -0.53 10.75 6.12
N CYS A 498 0.22 10.43 7.18
CA CYS A 498 1.63 10.81 7.31
C CYS A 498 2.60 9.68 6.90
N HIS A 499 2.35 8.45 7.36
CA HIS A 499 3.30 7.32 7.22
C HIS A 499 3.04 6.42 6.01
N MET A 500 1.90 6.56 5.35
CA MET A 500 1.56 5.91 4.08
C MET A 500 1.06 6.96 3.08
N ARG A 501 1.79 8.07 2.96
CA ARG A 501 1.31 9.30 2.33
C ARG A 501 0.72 9.05 0.94
N ALA A 502 -0.52 9.49 0.75
CA ALA A 502 -1.18 9.56 -0.55
C ALA A 502 -0.34 10.37 -1.56
N GLY A 503 -0.13 9.84 -2.76
CA GLY A 503 0.72 10.44 -3.79
C GLY A 503 2.21 10.44 -3.48
N GLY A 504 2.63 9.73 -2.42
CA GLY A 504 4.04 9.58 -2.05
C GLY A 504 4.78 8.50 -2.85
N SER A 505 4.07 7.56 -3.49
CA SER A 505 4.69 6.51 -4.28
C SER A 505 5.25 7.03 -5.59
N LEU A 506 6.48 6.64 -5.90
CA LEU A 506 7.20 7.02 -7.12
C LEU A 506 7.60 5.78 -7.92
N ASP A 507 7.53 5.88 -9.25
CA ASP A 507 8.09 4.86 -10.15
C ASP A 507 9.63 4.96 -10.23
N ALA A 508 10.24 4.10 -11.04
CA ALA A 508 11.69 4.06 -11.22
C ALA A 508 12.29 5.36 -11.81
N ASP A 509 11.47 6.16 -12.50
CA ASP A 509 11.86 7.46 -13.07
C ASP A 509 11.57 8.63 -12.10
N GLY A 510 11.07 8.34 -10.90
CA GLY A 510 10.72 9.34 -9.89
C GLY A 510 9.40 10.06 -10.15
N LYS A 511 8.52 9.52 -11.00
CA LYS A 511 7.19 10.10 -11.26
C LYS A 511 6.16 9.51 -10.30
N PRO A 512 5.11 10.28 -9.91
CA PRO A 512 4.06 9.76 -9.06
C PRO A 512 3.36 8.56 -9.69
N VAL A 513 3.22 7.49 -8.91
CA VAL A 513 2.49 6.29 -9.31
C VAL A 513 1.00 6.62 -9.37
N VAL A 514 0.39 6.33 -10.53
CA VAL A 514 -1.02 6.63 -10.83
C VAL A 514 -1.86 5.36 -11.00
N GLN A 515 -1.31 4.18 -10.73
CA GLN A 515 -2.02 2.90 -10.83
C GLN A 515 -1.79 2.11 -9.53
N LEU A 516 -2.82 1.46 -8.99
CA LEU A 516 -2.69 0.68 -7.74
C LEU A 516 -1.96 -0.64 -7.97
N ALA A 517 -2.26 -1.29 -9.10
CA ALA A 517 -1.54 -2.37 -9.75
C ALA A 517 -1.59 -2.03 -11.26
N TRP A 518 -1.26 -2.96 -12.16
CA TRP A 518 -1.58 -2.83 -13.59
C TRP A 518 -3.11 -2.77 -13.92
N ASP A 519 -3.96 -2.53 -12.91
CA ASP A 519 -5.23 -1.81 -13.02
C ASP A 519 -4.97 -0.53 -13.83
N GLY A 520 -5.15 -0.60 -15.14
CA GLY A 520 -4.70 0.49 -15.99
C GLY A 520 -5.58 1.74 -15.89
N LEU A 521 -6.54 1.84 -14.97
CA LEU A 521 -7.13 3.15 -14.76
C LEU A 521 -6.10 4.07 -14.12
N HIS A 522 -5.50 5.01 -14.86
CA HIS A 522 -4.81 6.15 -14.25
C HIS A 522 -5.74 6.83 -13.26
N ARG A 523 -5.42 6.65 -11.99
CA ARG A 523 -5.95 7.34 -10.85
C ARG A 523 -5.19 8.64 -10.69
N THR A 524 -5.74 9.53 -9.88
CA THR A 524 -4.95 10.63 -9.33
C THR A 524 -3.89 10.04 -8.39
N PRO A 525 -2.66 10.59 -8.32
CA PRO A 525 -1.62 10.06 -7.43
C PRO A 525 -2.07 9.95 -5.97
N TRP A 526 -2.95 10.85 -5.52
CA TRP A 526 -3.53 10.86 -4.19
C TRP A 526 -4.39 9.64 -3.86
N GLN A 527 -4.74 8.82 -4.86
CA GLN A 527 -5.45 7.57 -4.62
C GLN A 527 -4.49 6.41 -4.28
N VAL A 528 -3.20 6.55 -4.56
CA VAL A 528 -2.14 5.55 -4.31
C VAL A 528 -1.35 5.94 -3.05
N HIS A 529 -1.17 5.00 -2.13
CA HIS A 529 -0.50 5.24 -0.85
C HIS A 529 0.88 4.58 -0.83
N ALA A 530 1.87 5.31 -0.32
CA ALA A 530 3.22 4.80 -0.16
C ALA A 530 3.30 3.71 0.92
N HIS A 531 4.17 2.72 0.71
CA HIS A 531 4.44 1.61 1.60
C HIS A 531 5.90 1.64 2.11
N ASP A 532 6.50 2.83 2.17
CA ASP A 532 7.86 3.04 2.68
C ASP A 532 7.92 3.17 4.22
N PHE A 533 6.75 3.43 4.84
CA PHE A 533 6.53 3.50 6.29
C PHE A 533 7.57 4.39 7.00
N VAL A 534 7.80 5.59 6.45
CA VAL A 534 8.90 6.47 6.89
C VAL A 534 8.84 6.73 8.39
N GLY A 535 9.90 6.31 9.10
CA GLY A 535 10.13 6.64 10.51
C GLY A 535 10.92 7.93 10.69
N VAL A 536 11.86 7.93 11.65
CA VAL A 536 12.75 9.09 11.87
C VAL A 536 13.66 9.34 10.66
N SER A 537 13.61 10.57 10.15
CA SER A 537 14.52 11.15 9.16
C SER A 537 14.64 12.67 9.39
N PRO A 538 15.66 13.35 8.84
CA PRO A 538 15.76 14.81 8.88
C PRO A 538 14.49 15.51 8.37
N LEU A 539 13.93 15.03 7.26
CA LEU A 539 12.70 15.56 6.67
C LEU A 539 11.52 15.44 7.64
N ARG A 540 11.28 14.25 8.19
CA ARG A 540 10.16 14.02 9.13
C ARG A 540 10.31 14.79 10.43
N LEU A 541 11.53 14.98 10.93
CA LEU A 541 11.72 15.81 12.11
C LEU A 541 11.34 17.27 11.84
N GLY A 542 11.70 17.82 10.68
CA GLY A 542 11.32 19.19 10.30
C GLY A 542 9.82 19.37 10.07
N GLU A 543 9.11 18.33 9.65
CA GLU A 543 7.64 18.33 9.56
C GLU A 543 6.99 18.23 10.96
N ALA A 544 7.57 17.44 11.87
CA ALA A 544 7.01 17.19 13.20
C ALA A 544 7.29 18.32 14.21
N LEU A 545 8.49 18.91 14.17
CA LEU A 545 8.98 19.87 15.17
C LEU A 545 9.23 21.26 14.57
N ALA A 546 8.72 22.28 15.24
CA ALA A 546 9.17 23.66 15.06
C ALA A 546 10.23 23.98 16.11
N VAL A 547 11.39 24.48 15.67
CA VAL A 547 12.50 24.87 16.54
C VAL A 547 12.82 26.34 16.31
N GLU A 548 12.65 27.14 17.34
CA GLU A 548 12.97 28.55 17.34
C GLU A 548 14.16 28.77 18.27
N THR A 549 15.14 29.57 17.84
CA THR A 549 16.33 29.88 18.63
C THR A 549 16.55 31.37 18.60
N THR A 550 16.67 31.98 19.77
CA THR A 550 17.10 33.36 19.93
C THR A 550 18.29 33.42 20.86
N SER A 551 19.16 34.38 20.65
CA SER A 551 20.39 34.54 21.44
C SER A 551 20.63 36.01 21.71
N THR A 552 20.95 36.34 22.96
CA THR A 552 21.29 37.70 23.40
C THR A 552 22.67 37.71 24.04
N HIS A 553 23.44 38.75 23.76
CA HIS A 553 24.71 39.01 24.44
C HIS A 553 24.46 39.95 25.61
N GLY A 554 24.96 39.60 26.79
CA GLY A 554 24.97 40.43 27.98
C GLY A 554 26.39 40.60 28.53
N ASP A 555 26.51 41.30 29.65
CA ASP A 555 27.79 41.56 30.32
C ASP A 555 28.40 40.23 30.83
N GLY A 556 29.28 39.63 30.03
CA GLY A 556 30.03 38.42 30.37
C GLY A 556 29.37 37.09 30.01
N PHE A 557 28.24 37.10 29.30
CA PHE A 557 27.55 35.86 28.91
C PHE A 557 26.79 35.98 27.58
N VAL A 558 26.61 34.84 26.93
CA VAL A 558 25.64 34.65 25.84
C VAL A 558 24.48 33.85 26.39
N GLU A 559 23.28 34.43 26.36
CA GLU A 559 22.05 33.75 26.72
C GLU A 559 21.38 33.24 25.45
N VAL A 560 21.03 31.95 25.43
CA VAL A 560 20.40 31.26 24.31
C VAL A 560 19.06 30.70 24.76
N HIS A 561 17.99 31.12 24.10
CA HIS A 561 16.65 30.60 24.28
C HIS A 561 16.31 29.67 23.12
N VAL A 562 15.98 28.42 23.43
CA VAL A 562 15.53 27.43 22.45
C VAL A 562 14.10 27.02 22.78
N ARG A 563 13.20 27.25 21.84
CA ARG A 563 11.78 26.88 21.94
C ARG A 563 11.49 25.76 20.94
N VAL A 564 11.06 24.61 21.45
CA VAL A 564 10.82 23.38 20.68
C VAL A 564 9.35 23.02 20.78
N THR A 565 8.64 22.98 19.66
CA THR A 565 7.20 22.69 19.63
C THR A 565 6.92 21.46 18.78
N ASN A 566 6.16 20.50 19.33
CA ASN A 566 5.60 19.40 18.53
C ASN A 566 4.38 19.94 17.80
N ARG A 567 4.58 20.36 16.55
CA ARG A 567 3.55 21.04 15.75
C ARG A 567 2.87 20.09 14.76
N GLY A 568 3.59 19.08 14.27
CA GLY A 568 3.14 18.22 13.18
C GLY A 568 2.75 16.80 13.57
N ALA A 569 3.25 16.27 14.69
CA ALA A 569 2.97 14.87 15.05
C ALA A 569 1.75 14.76 15.98
N GLY A 570 0.83 13.87 15.63
CA GLY A 570 -0.31 13.53 16.48
C GLY A 570 0.05 12.66 17.71
N HIS A 571 1.30 12.19 17.83
CA HIS A 571 1.81 11.42 18.97
C HIS A 571 2.99 12.15 19.64
N LYS A 572 3.52 11.61 20.75
CA LYS A 572 4.69 12.20 21.40
C LYS A 572 5.92 12.19 20.48
N VAL A 573 6.85 13.14 20.66
CA VAL A 573 8.14 13.12 19.94
C VAL A 573 9.30 12.95 20.93
N PRO A 574 10.13 11.90 20.78
CA PRO A 574 9.91 10.71 19.93
C PRO A 574 8.85 9.76 20.53
N THR A 575 8.10 9.04 19.70
CA THR A 575 7.19 7.94 20.16
C THR A 575 7.83 6.55 19.97
N GLY A 576 7.13 5.50 20.38
CA GLY A 576 7.54 4.09 20.29
C GLY A 576 8.19 3.57 21.56
N THR A 577 9.18 2.67 21.41
CA THR A 577 9.85 2.02 22.54
C THR A 577 10.60 3.03 23.41
N TRP A 578 10.72 2.73 24.71
CA TRP A 578 11.42 3.59 25.67
C TRP A 578 12.90 3.82 25.36
N SER A 579 13.50 2.92 24.56
CA SER A 579 14.88 3.04 24.09
C SER A 579 15.11 4.14 23.04
N LYS A 580 14.06 4.86 22.61
CA LYS A 580 14.17 5.96 21.64
C LYS A 580 14.26 7.30 22.35
N HIS A 581 15.26 8.08 21.96
CA HIS A 581 15.49 9.41 22.50
C HIS A 581 15.73 10.40 21.38
N LEU A 582 15.28 11.64 21.56
CA LEU A 582 15.68 12.78 20.75
C LEU A 582 16.51 13.70 21.65
N VAL A 583 17.70 14.06 21.18
CA VAL A 583 18.68 14.81 21.96
C VAL A 583 18.93 16.14 21.28
N LEU A 584 18.71 17.21 22.04
CA LEU A 584 19.08 18.57 21.66
C LEU A 584 20.45 18.87 22.25
N GLY A 585 21.38 19.32 21.41
CA GLY A 585 22.66 19.87 21.84
C GLY A 585 22.76 21.34 21.45
N VAL A 586 23.29 22.16 22.35
CA VAL A 586 23.52 23.59 22.18
C VAL A 586 24.98 23.86 22.49
N TRP A 587 25.68 24.48 21.56
CA TRP A 587 27.06 24.90 21.73
C TRP A 587 27.15 26.39 21.43
N ALA A 588 28.02 27.08 22.14
CA ALA A 588 28.40 28.44 21.84
C ALA A 588 29.92 28.49 21.68
N THR A 589 30.38 29.23 20.68
CA THR A 589 31.81 29.43 20.41
C THR A 589 32.09 30.90 20.21
N GLN A 590 33.26 31.37 20.63
CA GLN A 590 33.73 32.74 20.39
C GLN A 590 35.17 32.65 19.90
N ASP A 591 35.47 33.31 18.77
CA ASP A 591 36.77 33.20 18.07
C ASP A 591 37.19 31.74 17.79
N GLY A 592 36.20 30.88 17.52
CA GLY A 592 36.40 29.44 17.30
C GLY A 592 36.65 28.62 18.58
N GLN A 593 36.70 29.25 19.76
CA GLN A 593 36.87 28.56 21.04
C GLN A 593 35.52 28.25 21.70
N PRO A 594 35.30 27.02 22.20
CA PRO A 594 34.08 26.67 22.93
C PRO A 594 33.90 27.43 24.24
N LEU A 595 32.72 28.03 24.39
CA LEU A 595 32.31 28.70 25.62
C LEU A 595 31.80 27.67 26.65
N ALA A 596 32.07 27.92 27.92
CA ALA A 596 31.59 27.07 29.02
C ALA A 596 30.14 27.39 29.37
N LEU A 597 29.31 26.37 29.52
CA LEU A 597 27.96 26.53 30.07
C LEU A 597 28.06 26.90 31.55
N VAL A 598 27.49 28.04 31.92
CA VAL A 598 27.39 28.54 33.31
C VAL A 598 26.06 28.13 33.93
N GLU A 599 24.98 28.24 33.16
CA GLU A 599 23.62 27.93 33.62
C GLU A 599 22.81 27.28 32.48
N GLY A 600 21.94 26.34 32.83
CA GLY A 600 21.07 25.63 31.89
C GLY A 600 21.21 24.11 31.97
N PRO A 601 20.30 23.36 31.33
CA PRO A 601 20.31 21.91 31.39
C PRO A 601 21.44 21.30 30.54
N ARG A 602 21.80 20.06 30.87
CA ARG A 602 22.73 19.24 30.10
C ARG A 602 22.04 17.97 29.62
N ALA A 603 22.32 17.57 28.39
CA ALA A 603 21.90 16.27 27.87
C ALA A 603 22.93 15.22 28.27
N TRP A 604 22.57 14.34 29.21
CA TRP A 604 23.47 13.31 29.72
C TRP A 604 23.33 12.01 28.93
N LEU A 605 24.28 11.75 28.02
CA LEU A 605 24.26 10.54 27.18
C LEU A 605 25.31 9.50 27.59
N ASP A 606 26.34 9.92 28.32
CA ASP A 606 27.38 9.07 28.91
C ASP A 606 27.51 9.39 30.40
N ALA A 607 27.17 8.42 31.25
CA ALA A 607 27.24 8.60 32.71
C ALA A 607 28.70 8.69 33.21
N ARG A 608 29.67 8.28 32.40
CA ARG A 608 31.11 8.34 32.70
C ARG A 608 31.74 9.67 32.30
N ALA A 609 30.97 10.55 31.65
CA ALA A 609 31.48 11.82 31.12
C ALA A 609 31.82 12.82 32.23
N GLY A 610 33.08 13.29 32.23
CA GLY A 610 33.53 14.39 33.08
C GLY A 610 32.90 15.75 32.73
N GLU A 611 33.30 16.81 33.43
CA GLU A 611 32.72 18.15 33.24
C GLU A 611 33.07 18.82 31.90
N GLU A 612 34.24 18.52 31.33
CA GLU A 612 34.67 19.03 30.02
C GLU A 612 34.01 18.29 28.84
N ALA A 613 33.33 17.17 29.09
CA ALA A 613 32.67 16.41 28.04
C ALA A 613 31.48 17.19 27.49
N GLY A 614 31.31 17.14 26.17
CA GLY A 614 30.25 17.85 25.46
C GLY A 614 30.53 19.33 25.22
N ARG A 615 31.72 19.83 25.56
CA ARG A 615 32.11 21.23 25.35
C ARG A 615 32.35 21.55 23.87
N ASP A 616 33.02 20.65 23.15
CA ASP A 616 33.27 20.82 21.72
C ASP A 616 32.00 20.57 20.88
N PRO A 617 31.73 21.37 19.84
CA PRO A 617 30.60 21.16 18.94
C PRO A 617 30.59 19.76 18.31
N GLY A 618 29.57 18.97 18.63
CA GLY A 618 29.41 17.60 18.16
C GLY A 618 29.91 16.52 19.11
N ASP A 619 30.50 16.87 20.25
CA ASP A 619 30.67 15.93 21.35
C ASP A 619 29.32 15.71 22.07
N TRP A 620 28.71 14.55 21.83
CA TRP A 620 27.39 14.22 22.36
C TRP A 620 27.43 13.58 23.76
N ARG A 621 28.60 13.39 24.38
CA ARG A 621 28.68 12.68 25.68
C ARG A 621 27.89 13.40 26.78
N ARG A 622 28.02 14.73 26.87
CA ARG A 622 27.35 15.56 27.89
C ARG A 622 27.15 17.06 27.50
N PRO A 623 26.63 17.38 26.29
CA PRO A 623 26.53 18.77 25.85
C PRO A 623 25.54 19.58 26.69
N ALA A 624 25.66 20.91 26.67
CA ALA A 624 24.54 21.76 27.07
C ALA A 624 23.35 21.41 26.18
N GLY A 625 22.19 21.16 26.76
CA GLY A 625 21.09 20.59 25.99
C GLY A 625 20.05 19.86 26.82
N PHE A 626 19.22 19.08 26.14
CA PHE A 626 18.11 18.37 26.76
C PHE A 626 17.84 17.03 26.06
N VAL A 627 17.38 16.03 26.81
CA VAL A 627 16.95 14.73 26.29
C VAL A 627 15.44 14.64 26.35
N PHE A 628 14.80 14.44 25.21
CA PHE A 628 13.40 14.07 25.07
C PHE A 628 13.30 12.55 24.99
N GLY A 629 12.80 11.91 26.03
CA GLY A 629 12.72 10.45 26.11
C GLY A 629 12.13 9.99 27.44
N ILE A 630 12.17 8.67 27.68
CA ILE A 630 11.82 8.10 28.98
C ILE A 630 13.13 7.67 29.65
N ALA A 631 13.32 8.09 30.91
CA ALA A 631 14.48 7.72 31.71
C ALA A 631 14.04 7.31 33.12
N PRO A 632 14.74 6.36 33.77
CA PRO A 632 14.53 6.07 35.19
C PRO A 632 14.72 7.32 36.05
N ARG A 633 13.88 7.51 37.08
CA ARG A 633 14.08 8.54 38.11
C ARG A 633 15.26 8.14 38.99
N SER A 634 16.41 8.78 38.83
CA SER A 634 17.52 8.73 39.79
C SER A 634 18.22 10.10 39.91
N GLU A 635 18.58 10.51 41.13
CA GLU A 635 19.22 11.82 41.40
C GLU A 635 20.59 12.01 40.71
N ALA A 636 21.21 10.94 40.26
CA ALA A 636 22.28 10.92 39.27
C ALA A 636 21.96 9.76 38.33
N LEU A 637 22.09 9.93 37.02
CA LEU A 637 21.96 8.85 36.03
C LEU A 637 22.94 7.73 36.37
N ALA A 638 22.49 6.78 37.20
CA ALA A 638 23.26 5.59 37.51
C ALA A 638 23.54 4.87 36.18
N PRO A 639 24.69 4.18 36.05
CA PRO A 639 24.98 3.45 34.83
C PRO A 639 23.82 2.50 34.51
N PHE A 640 23.20 2.74 33.36
CA PHE A 640 22.07 1.97 32.85
C PHE A 640 22.37 0.47 32.88
N ARG A 641 21.44 -0.33 33.41
CA ARG A 641 21.57 -1.78 33.40
C ARG A 641 20.88 -2.33 32.16
N PRO A 642 21.49 -3.25 31.40
CA PRO A 642 20.84 -3.90 30.25
C PRO A 642 19.43 -4.47 30.51
N LEU A 643 19.16 -4.91 31.74
CA LEU A 643 17.84 -5.38 32.18
C LEU A 643 16.79 -4.26 32.29
N ASP A 644 17.18 -3.00 32.32
CA ASP A 644 16.29 -1.85 32.32
C ASP A 644 15.52 -1.74 30.99
N LEU A 645 16.06 -2.25 29.87
CA LEU A 645 15.31 -2.42 28.60
C LEU A 645 14.20 -3.47 28.68
N LEU A 646 14.31 -4.40 29.64
CA LEU A 646 13.30 -5.42 29.94
C LEU A 646 12.42 -5.02 31.13
N GLY A 647 12.74 -3.91 31.80
CA GLY A 647 12.18 -3.53 33.09
C GLY A 647 10.77 -3.01 32.91
N ALA A 648 9.78 -3.61 33.57
CA ALA A 648 8.44 -3.05 33.51
C ALA A 648 8.33 -1.95 34.57
N TRP A 649 8.66 -0.74 34.15
CA TRP A 649 8.59 0.45 34.98
C TRP A 649 7.12 0.77 35.30
N GLY A 650 6.85 1.19 36.53
CA GLY A 650 5.63 1.92 36.86
C GLY A 650 5.75 3.38 36.40
N ALA A 651 4.62 4.08 36.29
CA ALA A 651 4.60 5.50 35.94
C ALA A 651 5.43 6.37 36.91
N ASP A 652 5.57 5.92 38.16
CA ASP A 652 6.35 6.62 39.19
C ASP A 652 7.85 6.33 39.16
N ASP A 653 8.29 5.34 38.38
CA ASP A 653 9.70 4.93 38.30
C ASP A 653 10.49 5.75 37.27
N VAL A 654 9.82 6.53 36.42
CA VAL A 654 10.43 7.20 35.27
C VAL A 654 10.02 8.66 35.12
N ASP A 655 10.89 9.41 34.48
CA ASP A 655 10.58 10.72 33.91
C ASP A 655 10.35 10.57 32.41
N ASP A 656 9.15 10.94 31.97
CA ASP A 656 8.80 11.05 30.56
C ASP A 656 8.92 12.52 30.12
N THR A 657 10.05 12.84 29.50
CA THR A 657 10.36 14.19 29.02
C THR A 657 10.02 14.39 27.54
N ARG A 658 9.39 13.39 26.90
CA ARG A 658 8.97 13.47 25.50
C ARG A 658 7.97 14.60 25.29
N LEU A 659 7.94 15.14 24.07
CA LEU A 659 7.10 16.29 23.76
C LEU A 659 5.70 15.84 23.33
N GLU A 660 4.67 16.15 24.13
CA GLU A 660 3.26 15.88 23.80
C GLU A 660 2.83 16.62 22.51
N PRO A 661 1.84 16.11 21.77
CA PRO A 661 1.25 16.81 20.62
C PRO A 661 0.83 18.24 20.96
N GLY A 662 1.25 19.22 20.16
CA GLY A 662 0.99 20.64 20.38
C GLY A 662 1.80 21.29 21.50
N ALA A 663 2.54 20.52 22.32
CA ALA A 663 3.27 21.06 23.44
C ALA A 663 4.56 21.76 23.00
N THR A 664 4.92 22.80 23.76
CA THR A 664 6.18 23.52 23.60
C THR A 664 7.06 23.35 24.83
N ARG A 665 8.35 23.08 24.60
CA ARG A 665 9.41 23.13 25.61
C ARG A 665 10.28 24.36 25.37
N GLU A 666 10.44 25.17 26.41
CA GLU A 666 11.38 26.29 26.42
C GLU A 666 12.61 25.92 27.24
N LEU A 667 13.80 26.22 26.72
CA LEU A 667 15.08 25.92 27.31
C LEU A 667 15.96 27.16 27.23
N VAL A 668 16.61 27.51 28.35
CA VAL A 668 17.50 28.66 28.44
C VAL A 668 18.90 28.19 28.83
N PHE A 669 19.91 28.69 28.14
CA PHE A 669 21.31 28.37 28.35
C PHE A 669 22.12 29.66 28.48
N ARG A 670 23.02 29.74 29.45
CA ARG A 670 23.95 30.86 29.60
C ARG A 670 25.37 30.35 29.47
N PHE A 671 26.10 30.85 28.49
CA PHE A 671 27.49 30.52 28.25
C PHE A 671 28.39 31.69 28.67
N ALA A 672 29.48 31.41 29.37
CA ALA A 672 30.47 32.43 29.73
C ALA A 672 31.09 33.02 28.46
N SER A 673 31.12 34.35 28.35
CA SER A 673 31.62 35.06 27.16
C SER A 673 32.45 36.27 27.59
N VAL A 674 33.35 36.70 26.69
CA VAL A 674 34.07 37.97 26.87
C VAL A 674 33.19 39.07 26.27
N ALA A 675 32.97 40.14 27.03
CA ALA A 675 32.20 41.29 26.58
C ALA A 675 32.69 41.78 25.21
N ASP A 676 31.74 42.18 24.36
CA ASP A 676 31.93 42.79 23.02
C ASP A 676 32.45 41.89 21.89
N ALA A 677 32.81 40.63 22.15
CA ALA A 677 33.18 39.69 21.09
C ALA A 677 31.95 38.91 20.57
N PRO A 678 31.78 38.76 19.25
CA PRO A 678 30.65 38.03 18.68
C PRO A 678 30.77 36.54 19.01
N ALA A 679 29.69 35.93 19.49
CA ALA A 679 29.61 34.49 19.64
C ALA A 679 28.78 33.88 18.51
N HIS A 680 29.11 32.63 18.22
CA HIS A 680 28.41 31.75 17.30
C HIS A 680 27.70 30.66 18.10
N VAL A 681 26.39 30.58 17.97
CA VAL A 681 25.56 29.54 18.58
C VAL A 681 25.30 28.44 17.56
N ASP A 682 25.40 27.19 18.00
CA ASP A 682 25.13 26.00 17.20
C ASP A 682 24.15 25.09 17.94
N VAL A 683 22.97 24.90 17.36
CA VAL A 683 21.95 24.01 17.92
C VAL A 683 21.80 22.81 17.00
N ARG A 684 21.98 21.59 17.52
CA ARG A 684 21.89 20.35 16.74
C ARG A 684 20.95 19.34 17.38
N TRP A 685 20.49 18.41 16.55
CA TRP A 685 19.60 17.33 16.95
C TRP A 685 20.19 15.97 16.63
N GLN A 686 20.03 15.03 17.56
CA GLN A 686 20.38 13.63 17.34
C GLN A 686 19.26 12.72 17.82
N HIS A 687 18.74 11.87 16.93
CA HIS A 687 17.95 10.73 17.37
C HIS A 687 18.88 9.62 17.82
N ARG A 688 18.61 9.07 18.98
CA ARG A 688 19.37 7.97 19.57
C ARG A 688 18.47 6.79 19.89
N ARG A 689 19.06 5.61 19.75
CA ARG A 689 18.50 4.35 20.23
C ARG A 689 19.46 3.68 21.18
N GLY A 690 18.91 3.25 22.31
CA GLY A 690 19.64 2.53 23.35
C GLY A 690 19.59 3.25 24.68
N ALA A 691 20.35 2.71 25.61
CA ALA A 691 20.48 3.21 26.97
C ALA A 691 21.01 4.65 27.03
N LEU A 692 20.33 5.53 27.77
CA LEU A 692 20.96 6.76 28.25
C LEU A 692 22.07 6.40 29.23
N GLY A 693 23.21 7.09 29.13
CA GLY A 693 24.36 6.89 30.01
C GLY A 693 25.38 5.85 29.54
N ALA A 694 25.11 5.10 28.46
CA ALA A 694 26.06 4.12 27.91
C ALA A 694 27.12 4.73 26.99
N GLY A 695 26.98 5.99 26.56
CA GLY A 695 27.88 6.62 25.57
C GLY A 695 27.23 6.78 24.20
N PRO A 696 27.72 7.70 23.35
CA PRO A 696 27.07 8.08 22.08
C PRO A 696 27.14 7.01 20.98
N ALA A 697 28.16 6.14 21.00
CA ALA A 697 28.40 5.09 20.00
C ALA A 697 27.90 3.69 20.42
N ASP A 698 27.48 3.53 21.67
CA ASP A 698 27.31 2.21 22.28
C ASP A 698 25.84 1.77 22.20
N ALA A 699 25.48 1.06 21.13
CA ALA A 699 24.31 0.19 21.17
C ALA A 699 24.73 -1.17 21.78
N PRO A 700 23.98 -1.73 22.75
CA PRO A 700 24.30 -3.05 23.29
C PRO A 700 23.97 -4.20 22.32
N TRP A 701 23.45 -3.89 21.13
CA TRP A 701 23.09 -4.85 20.09
C TRP A 701 23.89 -4.65 18.82
N GLN A 702 24.02 -5.73 18.04
CA GLN A 702 24.59 -5.67 16.70
C GLN A 702 23.69 -4.85 15.77
N VAL A 703 24.25 -3.84 15.11
CA VAL A 703 23.54 -3.03 14.10
C VAL A 703 23.67 -3.74 12.76
N ARG A 704 22.55 -4.17 12.16
CA ARG A 704 22.57 -4.75 10.82
C ARG A 704 22.84 -3.66 9.76
N SER A 705 23.29 -4.05 8.58
CA SER A 705 23.56 -3.11 7.47
C SER A 705 22.34 -2.31 7.01
N HIS A 706 21.13 -2.84 7.26
CA HIS A 706 19.86 -2.22 6.95
C HIS A 706 19.17 -1.61 8.19
N ASP A 707 19.76 -1.76 9.37
CA ASP A 707 19.34 -1.01 10.54
C ASP A 707 19.84 0.44 10.38
N PRO A 708 19.05 1.43 10.79
CA PRO A 708 19.58 2.78 10.88
C PRO A 708 20.70 2.81 11.93
N PRO A 709 21.60 3.80 11.89
CA PRO A 709 22.62 3.91 12.92
C PRO A 709 21.98 4.13 14.31
N PRO A 710 22.64 3.69 15.40
CA PRO A 710 22.18 3.95 16.77
C PRO A 710 22.03 5.44 17.08
N ALA A 711 22.84 6.27 16.43
CA ALA A 711 22.79 7.72 16.49
C ALA A 711 22.65 8.28 15.08
N LEU A 712 21.65 9.13 14.87
CA LEU A 712 21.42 9.82 13.60
C LEU A 712 21.33 11.33 13.87
N THR A 713 22.27 12.10 13.34
CA THR A 713 22.20 13.56 13.37
C THR A 713 21.12 14.02 12.40
N LEU A 714 20.12 14.74 12.90
CA LEU A 714 18.90 15.07 12.14
C LEU A 714 18.91 16.48 11.54
N GLY A 715 19.79 17.36 12.02
CA GLY A 715 19.87 18.73 11.53
C GLY A 715 20.69 19.65 12.41
N ARG A 716 20.85 20.88 11.93
CA ARG A 716 21.54 22.01 12.55
C ARG A 716 20.66 23.25 12.40
N SER A 717 20.29 23.92 13.48
CA SER A 717 19.56 25.19 13.43
C SER A 717 20.46 26.35 13.83
N VAL A 718 20.50 27.33 12.92
CA VAL A 718 20.90 28.74 13.05
C VAL A 718 22.31 29.05 13.59
N THR A 719 23.10 29.71 12.74
CA THR A 719 24.26 30.52 13.11
C THR A 719 23.77 31.95 13.34
N THR A 720 23.65 32.39 14.59
CA THR A 720 23.49 33.83 14.90
C THR A 720 24.82 34.38 15.39
N SER A 721 25.42 35.29 14.62
CA SER A 721 26.44 36.20 15.14
C SER A 721 25.73 37.33 15.86
N VAL A 722 25.79 37.35 17.18
CA VAL A 722 25.25 38.46 17.95
C VAL A 722 26.37 39.49 18.11
N ALA A 723 26.25 40.64 17.43
CA ALA A 723 27.15 41.76 17.66
C ALA A 723 26.75 42.46 18.96
N GLY A 724 27.74 42.81 19.79
CA GLY A 724 27.50 43.61 21.00
C GLY A 724 26.76 44.89 20.63
N GLY A 725 25.58 45.10 21.20
CA GLY A 725 24.86 46.36 21.06
C GLY A 725 25.69 47.46 21.69
N ALA A 726 26.13 48.44 20.88
CA ALA A 726 26.70 49.67 21.39
C ALA A 726 25.64 50.35 22.29
N ARG A 727 26.04 50.67 23.53
CA ARG A 727 25.23 51.35 24.54
C ARG A 727 24.64 52.67 24.06
#